data_AF-A0A5F5XIY1-F1
#
_entry.id   AF-A0A5F5XIY1-F1
#
_cell.length_a   1.000
_cell.length_b   1.000
_cell.length_c   1.000
_cell.angle_alpha   90.00
_cell.angle_beta   90.00
_cell.angle_gamma   90.00
#
_symmetry.space_group_name_H-M   'P 1'
#
loop_
_entity.id
_entity.type
_entity.pdbx_description
1 polymer ?
#
loop_
_entity_poly.entity_id
_entity_poly.type
_entity_poly.pdbx_seq_one_letter_code
_entity_poly.pdbx_strand_id
1 'polypeptide(L)'
;LTRLSHPGAPGVMYSVSNDIDIYSLTVDSRVSSRFAHTVVTSRVVNKADVVQEATFQVELPKRAFITNFSMIIDGVTYPGNIKEKAAAQEQYSTAVARGESAGLIKATGRKMEQFQVSVNVAPSAKVTFELVYEELLKRRLEVYELLLKVQPQQLVKHLQMDIHIFEPQGISFLETESTFMTNELADALTISRNKTKAHIRFKPTLSQQKSPGQEDTVLNGNFIIRYDVNRTLSGGSIQIENGYFVHYFAPEGLPTIPKNVIFVIDKSGSMLGRKIQQTREALIKILDDLSPRDQFNLISFSGDATQWKPLLVPASAEDVNQARRYVAGIQAQGGTNINDAMLMAVQLLSNANRQELLPAGSVSLIILLTDGDPTVGETNPARIQKNVQEAIAGQYSLFCLGFGFDVSYAFLEKMALDNGGLARRIYEDSDSALQLQDFYQEVANPLLTAVTFEYPSNAVEEVSQDNFRLLFKGSEIVVAGKLQDQSPDVLSAKVRGHLHMQNITFQTEIRVAEKEEEFQSPKYIFHSFMERLWAYLTIQQLLEKMILASDAEKQALETRALNLSLQYSFVTPLTSMVVTKPEGEERSEVAEKPVETGGCESLPLSRFHTMGDRRSRLTGGKGREGRGNQPRQTHPQVGCQPPSGPLPALTSQPALPALGTTPAVPAPIQAPPVILTLPGQSVNPLCVDIKHSQGPMNLLSDPDQGVEVTGQYETEKAQFSWIEVTFKNPQLQVRASPEHVVVTRNRRNSAYKWKETLFSVTPGLNMTMDKAGLLLLSSPDKVTIGLLPWDGPGEGLRLLLRDTDRFSSHVGGTLGQFYQGVLWGPPAAADDSRRTLSVQGRDYSATRLLKLDYQEGSPGTEISCWSVEL
;
A
#
# COMPACT_ATOMS: atom_id res chain seq x y z
N LEU A 1 -18.42 -49.96 2.93
CA LEU A 1 -19.52 -50.95 3.04
C LEU A 1 -20.84 -50.26 2.68
N THR A 2 -21.74 -51.02 2.05
CA THR A 2 -23.18 -50.82 1.81
C THR A 2 -23.81 -49.42 1.96
N ARG A 3 -24.45 -48.92 0.88
CA ARG A 3 -25.46 -47.86 0.96
C ARG A 3 -26.67 -48.34 1.79
N LEU A 4 -27.32 -47.43 2.51
CA LEU A 4 -28.77 -47.51 2.76
C LEU A 4 -29.40 -46.17 2.39
N SER A 5 -30.48 -46.22 1.62
CA SER A 5 -31.21 -45.07 1.09
C SER A 5 -32.71 -45.33 1.23
N HIS A 6 -33.43 -44.42 1.88
CA HIS A 6 -34.89 -44.44 1.98
C HIS A 6 -35.47 -43.04 1.71
N PRO A 7 -36.74 -42.95 1.27
CA PRO A 7 -37.24 -41.80 0.52
C PRO A 7 -37.72 -40.64 1.41
N GLY A 8 -37.75 -39.44 0.84
CA GLY A 8 -38.16 -38.22 1.53
C GLY A 8 -39.63 -37.83 1.30
N ALA A 9 -40.14 -37.04 2.24
CA ALA A 9 -41.27 -36.12 2.12
C ALA A 9 -40.83 -34.77 2.76
N PRO A 10 -41.49 -33.64 2.48
CA PRO A 10 -40.78 -32.37 2.39
C PRO A 10 -40.29 -31.82 3.73
N GLY A 11 -38.97 -31.80 3.90
CA GLY A 11 -38.34 -30.86 4.83
C GLY A 11 -38.51 -29.44 4.26
N VAL A 12 -39.42 -28.67 4.84
CA VAL A 12 -39.45 -27.22 4.62
C VAL A 12 -38.17 -26.67 5.22
N MET A 13 -37.19 -26.36 4.38
CA MET A 13 -36.08 -25.52 4.78
C MET A 13 -36.63 -24.11 4.98
N TYR A 14 -37.08 -23.84 6.20
CA TYR A 14 -37.09 -22.47 6.71
C TYR A 14 -35.62 -22.02 6.69
N SER A 15 -35.26 -21.25 5.67
CA SER A 15 -34.17 -20.31 5.82
C SER A 15 -34.50 -19.47 7.04
N VAL A 16 -33.55 -19.35 7.98
CA VAL A 16 -33.68 -18.39 9.08
C VAL A 16 -33.44 -17.02 8.46
N SER A 17 -34.50 -16.50 7.85
CA SER A 17 -34.64 -15.09 7.48
C SER A 17 -34.33 -14.29 8.72
N ASN A 18 -33.30 -13.44 8.65
CA ASN A 18 -33.13 -12.40 9.65
C ASN A 18 -34.12 -11.29 9.25
N ASP A 19 -35.26 -11.21 9.94
CA ASP A 19 -36.40 -10.41 9.49
C ASP A 19 -36.21 -8.89 9.70
N ILE A 20 -35.05 -8.50 10.24
CA ILE A 20 -34.49 -7.16 10.22
C ILE A 20 -34.14 -6.74 8.77
N ASP A 21 -35.02 -5.95 8.15
CA ASP A 21 -34.91 -5.44 6.78
C ASP A 21 -34.28 -4.05 6.77
N ILE A 22 -33.06 -3.94 6.21
CA ILE A 22 -32.39 -2.65 5.95
C ILE A 22 -33.04 -2.02 4.72
N TYR A 23 -34.13 -1.26 4.93
CA TYR A 23 -34.85 -0.61 3.85
C TYR A 23 -34.16 0.65 3.32
N SER A 24 -33.20 1.22 4.07
CA SER A 24 -32.40 2.37 3.61
C SER A 24 -30.99 2.33 4.20
N LEU A 25 -29.98 2.64 3.38
CA LEU A 25 -28.61 2.87 3.81
C LEU A 25 -28.04 4.06 3.03
N THR A 26 -27.66 5.12 3.72
CA THR A 26 -27.10 6.33 3.10
C THR A 26 -25.74 6.70 3.67
N VAL A 27 -24.81 7.08 2.80
CA VAL A 27 -23.49 7.60 3.16
C VAL A 27 -23.32 8.98 2.52
N ASP A 28 -23.47 10.05 3.30
CA ASP A 28 -23.15 11.42 2.87
C ASP A 28 -21.74 11.73 3.38
N SER A 29 -20.81 12.07 2.49
CA SER A 29 -19.43 12.39 2.86
C SER A 29 -19.04 13.74 2.25
N ARG A 30 -18.53 14.65 3.08
CA ARG A 30 -18.18 16.01 2.69
C ARG A 30 -16.71 16.26 3.00
N VAL A 31 -15.91 16.39 1.95
CA VAL A 31 -14.50 16.76 2.05
C VAL A 31 -14.38 18.24 1.74
N SER A 32 -14.07 19.05 2.74
CA SER A 32 -13.72 20.47 2.56
C SER A 32 -12.27 20.67 2.98
N SER A 33 -11.42 21.09 2.03
CA SER A 33 -9.99 21.31 2.25
C SER A 33 -9.32 20.11 2.97
N ARG A 34 -9.37 18.92 2.37
CA ARG A 34 -8.87 17.62 2.90
C ARG A 34 -9.53 17.11 4.19
N PHE A 35 -10.39 17.87 4.86
CA PHE A 35 -11.08 17.40 6.07
C PHE A 35 -12.43 16.80 5.68
N ALA A 36 -12.58 15.50 5.92
CA ALA A 36 -13.71 14.69 5.52
C ALA A 36 -14.63 14.46 6.72
N HIS A 37 -15.90 14.85 6.60
CA HIS A 37 -16.97 14.55 7.53
C HIS A 37 -17.95 13.59 6.87
N THR A 38 -18.16 12.42 7.46
CA THR A 38 -18.97 11.35 6.88
C THR A 38 -20.09 10.93 7.83
N VAL A 39 -21.32 10.97 7.32
CA VAL A 39 -22.55 10.54 7.98
C VAL A 39 -23.02 9.24 7.35
N VAL A 40 -23.14 8.18 8.16
CA VAL A 40 -23.69 6.89 7.76
C VAL A 40 -25.02 6.67 8.47
N THR A 41 -26.12 6.70 7.73
CA THR A 41 -27.47 6.48 8.24
C THR A 41 -28.02 5.14 7.73
N SER A 42 -28.34 4.22 8.63
CA SER A 42 -29.02 2.96 8.32
C SER A 42 -30.43 2.97 8.90
N ARG A 43 -31.43 2.50 8.13
CA ARG A 43 -32.81 2.37 8.60
C ARG A 43 -33.30 0.95 8.45
N VAL A 44 -33.74 0.37 9.56
CA VAL A 44 -34.18 -1.01 9.67
C VAL A 44 -35.62 -1.11 10.13
N VAL A 45 -36.29 -2.20 9.78
CA VAL A 45 -37.59 -2.59 10.31
C VAL A 45 -37.55 -4.07 10.67
N ASN A 46 -38.02 -4.43 11.87
CA ASN A 46 -38.26 -5.83 12.21
C ASN A 46 -39.58 -6.27 11.57
N LYS A 47 -39.55 -7.21 10.62
CA LYS A 47 -40.79 -7.74 9.99
C LYS A 47 -41.44 -8.88 10.77
N ALA A 48 -40.78 -9.45 11.77
CA ALA A 48 -41.32 -10.56 12.54
C ALA A 48 -42.44 -10.11 13.50
N ASP A 49 -43.20 -11.10 13.97
CA ASP A 49 -44.16 -11.00 15.07
C ASP A 49 -43.48 -11.14 16.46
N VAL A 50 -42.18 -11.45 16.50
CA VAL A 50 -41.34 -11.53 17.70
C VAL A 50 -40.27 -10.43 17.74
N VAL A 51 -39.75 -10.14 18.94
CA VAL A 51 -38.59 -9.24 19.11
C VAL A 51 -37.36 -9.86 18.42
N GLN A 52 -36.61 -9.05 17.68
CA GLN A 52 -35.34 -9.45 17.05
C GLN A 52 -34.23 -8.44 17.34
N GLU A 53 -32.99 -8.91 17.42
CA GLU A 53 -31.79 -8.08 17.56
C GLU A 53 -31.43 -7.44 16.20
N ALA A 54 -31.37 -6.11 16.13
CA ALA A 54 -30.86 -5.40 14.97
C ALA A 54 -29.43 -4.90 15.23
N THR A 55 -28.49 -5.38 14.41
CA THR A 55 -27.09 -4.95 14.46
C THR A 55 -26.82 -3.88 13.41
N PHE A 56 -26.29 -2.74 13.85
CA PHE A 56 -25.65 -1.74 13.01
C PHE A 56 -24.14 -1.94 13.03
N GLN A 57 -23.51 -2.01 11.86
CA GLN A 57 -22.07 -2.20 11.70
C GLN A 57 -21.54 -1.27 10.61
N VAL A 58 -20.47 -0.53 10.92
CA VAL A 58 -19.74 0.35 9.98
C VAL A 58 -18.25 0.20 10.22
N GLU A 59 -17.46 0.15 9.14
CA GLU A 59 -16.00 0.25 9.23
C GLU A 59 -15.53 1.61 8.71
N LEU A 60 -14.77 2.32 9.56
CA LEU A 60 -14.24 3.67 9.34
C LEU A 60 -12.70 3.67 9.45
N PRO A 61 -11.98 4.65 8.89
CA PRO A 61 -10.52 4.69 8.99
C PRO A 61 -10.01 4.89 10.42
N LYS A 62 -8.91 4.21 10.80
CA LYS A 62 -8.24 4.32 12.11
C LYS A 62 -7.87 5.75 12.52
N ARG A 63 -7.69 6.65 11.55
CA ARG A 63 -7.36 8.06 11.82
C ARG A 63 -8.59 8.92 12.11
N ALA A 64 -9.78 8.48 11.69
CA ALA A 64 -11.00 9.19 12.01
C ALA A 64 -11.27 9.18 13.53
N PHE A 65 -11.93 10.24 13.99
CA PHE A 65 -12.60 10.26 15.27
C PHE A 65 -14.11 10.22 15.02
N ILE A 66 -14.82 9.35 15.74
CA ILE A 66 -16.28 9.38 15.78
C ILE A 66 -16.71 10.62 16.56
N THR A 67 -17.69 11.34 16.05
CA THR A 67 -18.13 12.64 16.61
C THR A 67 -19.55 12.62 17.16
N ASN A 68 -20.43 11.82 16.55
CA ASN A 68 -21.79 11.62 17.01
C ASN A 68 -22.25 10.21 16.63
N PHE A 69 -23.13 9.65 17.45
CA PHE A 69 -23.96 8.52 17.07
C PHE A 69 -25.33 8.71 17.70
N SER A 70 -26.40 8.37 16.97
CA SER A 70 -27.75 8.32 17.54
C SER A 70 -28.53 7.11 17.06
N MET A 71 -29.42 6.63 17.92
CA MET A 71 -30.45 5.67 17.58
C MET A 71 -31.81 6.35 17.70
N ILE A 72 -32.67 6.23 16.69
CA ILE A 72 -34.05 6.71 16.72
C ILE A 72 -34.97 5.50 16.68
N ILE A 73 -35.68 5.22 17.78
CA ILE A 73 -36.59 4.08 17.92
C ILE A 73 -37.99 4.66 18.14
N ASP A 74 -38.93 4.30 17.26
CA ASP A 74 -40.35 4.72 17.32
C ASP A 74 -40.58 6.24 17.52
N GLY A 75 -39.63 7.05 17.04
CA GLY A 75 -39.65 8.52 17.10
C GLY A 75 -38.88 9.14 18.28
N VAL A 76 -38.37 8.32 19.21
CA VAL A 76 -37.51 8.77 20.32
C VAL A 76 -36.04 8.67 19.93
N THR A 77 -35.31 9.79 20.03
CA THR A 77 -33.86 9.84 19.75
C THR A 77 -33.05 9.58 21.02
N TYR A 78 -32.16 8.59 20.96
CA TYR A 78 -31.18 8.22 21.96
C TYR A 78 -29.77 8.63 21.47
N PRO A 79 -29.23 9.78 21.92
CA PRO A 79 -27.90 10.22 21.52
C PRO A 79 -26.80 9.47 22.29
N GLY A 80 -25.69 9.21 21.61
CA GLY A 80 -24.44 8.78 22.21
C GLY A 80 -23.76 9.94 22.93
N ASN A 81 -23.44 9.75 24.21
CA ASN A 81 -22.79 10.76 25.03
C ASN A 81 -21.30 10.42 25.13
N ILE A 82 -20.44 11.32 24.65
CA ILE A 82 -18.99 11.17 24.78
C ILE A 82 -18.58 11.63 26.19
N LYS A 83 -17.75 10.82 26.86
CA LYS A 83 -17.23 11.06 28.21
C LYS A 83 -15.78 10.67 28.30
N GLU A 84 -15.12 11.07 29.39
CA GLU A 84 -13.83 10.50 29.79
C GLU A 84 -13.96 8.97 29.87
N LYS A 85 -12.92 8.27 29.38
CA LYS A 85 -12.89 6.81 29.27
C LYS A 85 -13.31 6.07 30.55
N ALA A 86 -12.83 6.50 31.73
CA ALA A 86 -13.19 5.89 33.01
C ALA A 86 -14.67 6.08 33.37
N ALA A 87 -15.19 7.30 33.24
CA ALA A 87 -16.59 7.62 33.53
C ALA A 87 -17.57 6.97 32.53
N ALA A 88 -17.15 6.79 31.27
CA ALA A 88 -17.86 6.01 30.28
C ALA A 88 -17.96 4.53 30.69
N GLN A 89 -16.86 3.94 31.17
CA GLN A 89 -16.82 2.54 31.61
C GLN A 89 -17.65 2.28 32.88
N GLU A 90 -17.70 3.24 33.80
CA GLU A 90 -18.59 3.18 34.97
C GLU A 90 -20.07 3.27 34.56
N GLN A 91 -20.44 4.20 33.67
CA GLN A 91 -21.81 4.27 33.15
C GLN A 91 -22.19 3.01 32.38
N TYR A 92 -21.28 2.50 31.53
CA TYR A 92 -21.47 1.26 30.77
C TYR A 92 -21.73 0.06 31.69
N SER A 93 -20.86 -0.17 32.68
CA SER A 93 -21.01 -1.31 33.60
C SER A 93 -22.27 -1.20 34.44
N THR A 94 -22.67 0.02 34.80
CA THR A 94 -23.96 0.31 35.45
C THR A 94 -25.17 0.04 34.54
N ALA A 95 -25.09 0.37 33.24
CA ALA A 95 -26.15 0.15 32.26
C ALA A 95 -26.32 -1.35 31.91
N VAL A 96 -25.21 -2.07 31.72
CA VAL A 96 -25.24 -3.53 31.50
C VAL A 96 -25.74 -4.27 32.74
N ALA A 97 -25.39 -3.83 33.95
CA ALA A 97 -25.96 -4.35 35.20
C ALA A 97 -27.47 -4.09 35.37
N ARG A 98 -28.09 -3.29 34.48
CA ARG A 98 -29.55 -3.05 34.39
C ARG A 98 -30.19 -3.69 33.15
N GLY A 99 -29.41 -4.39 32.32
CA GLY A 99 -29.89 -4.97 31.05
C GLY A 99 -30.17 -3.95 29.95
N GLU A 100 -29.50 -2.79 29.96
CA GLU A 100 -29.57 -1.78 28.89
C GLU A 100 -28.61 -2.14 27.73
N SER A 101 -29.00 -1.88 26.48
CA SER A 101 -28.14 -2.09 25.30
C SER A 101 -27.11 -0.97 25.13
N ALA A 102 -25.85 -1.33 24.84
CA ALA A 102 -24.75 -0.38 24.64
C ALA A 102 -23.97 -0.63 23.32
N GLY A 103 -23.19 0.38 22.90
CA GLY A 103 -22.39 0.33 21.67
C GLY A 103 -20.94 -0.11 21.88
N LEU A 104 -20.32 -0.60 20.80
CA LEU A 104 -19.01 -1.27 20.75
C LEU A 104 -18.13 -0.72 19.61
N ILE A 105 -16.81 -0.70 19.81
CA ILE A 105 -15.80 -0.42 18.77
C ILE A 105 -14.72 -1.50 18.87
N LYS A 106 -14.32 -2.08 17.74
CA LYS A 106 -13.24 -3.07 17.61
C LYS A 106 -12.35 -2.69 16.41
N ALA A 107 -11.05 -2.95 16.48
CA ALA A 107 -10.18 -2.72 15.32
C ALA A 107 -10.45 -3.76 14.22
N THR A 108 -10.52 -3.37 12.94
CA THR A 108 -10.69 -4.31 11.82
C THR A 108 -9.64 -4.11 10.72
N GLY A 109 -8.83 -5.16 10.52
CA GLY A 109 -7.78 -5.17 9.52
C GLY A 109 -6.74 -4.05 9.74
N ARG A 110 -6.21 -3.54 8.63
CA ARG A 110 -4.99 -2.70 8.65
C ARG A 110 -5.30 -1.22 8.84
N LYS A 111 -6.17 -0.67 7.99
CA LYS A 111 -6.51 0.77 7.92
C LYS A 111 -7.75 1.16 8.73
N MET A 112 -8.58 0.22 9.21
CA MET A 112 -9.94 0.50 9.69
C MET A 112 -10.21 0.12 11.16
N GLU A 113 -11.30 0.67 11.69
CA GLU A 113 -11.97 0.33 12.95
C GLU A 113 -13.45 0.04 12.64
N GLN A 114 -13.99 -1.03 13.22
CA GLN A 114 -15.40 -1.40 13.18
C GLN A 114 -16.12 -0.78 14.37
N PHE A 115 -17.06 0.12 14.09
CA PHE A 115 -18.13 0.49 15.00
C PHE A 115 -19.28 -0.50 14.87
N GLN A 116 -19.77 -1.05 15.99
CA GLN A 116 -20.92 -1.95 16.02
C GLN A 116 -21.85 -1.61 17.19
N VAL A 117 -23.16 -1.62 16.95
CA VAL A 117 -24.19 -1.50 17.99
C VAL A 117 -25.29 -2.51 17.72
N SER A 118 -25.66 -3.28 18.73
CA SER A 118 -26.84 -4.14 18.72
C SER A 118 -27.95 -3.54 19.56
N VAL A 119 -29.20 -3.71 19.14
CA VAL A 119 -30.37 -3.29 19.92
C VAL A 119 -31.56 -4.22 19.68
N ASN A 120 -32.29 -4.54 20.75
CA ASN A 120 -33.53 -5.31 20.67
C ASN A 120 -34.67 -4.45 20.08
N VAL A 121 -35.25 -4.89 18.96
CA VAL A 121 -36.30 -4.21 18.18
C VAL A 121 -37.62 -4.97 18.26
N ALA A 122 -38.67 -4.27 18.70
CA ALA A 122 -40.01 -4.84 18.84
C ALA A 122 -40.63 -5.26 17.48
N PRO A 123 -41.64 -6.16 17.47
CA PRO A 123 -42.35 -6.56 16.25
C PRO A 123 -42.88 -5.37 15.45
N SER A 124 -42.66 -5.35 14.13
CA SER A 124 -43.02 -4.24 13.23
C SER A 124 -42.39 -2.86 13.52
N ALA A 125 -41.57 -2.72 14.57
CA ALA A 125 -40.95 -1.45 14.96
C ALA A 125 -39.79 -1.07 14.03
N LYS A 126 -39.43 0.22 14.05
CA LYS A 126 -38.41 0.80 13.16
C LYS A 126 -37.30 1.47 13.95
N VAL A 127 -36.06 1.22 13.54
CA VAL A 127 -34.89 1.90 14.08
C VAL A 127 -34.15 2.62 12.96
N THR A 128 -33.75 3.86 13.23
CA THR A 128 -32.72 4.56 12.45
C THR A 128 -31.46 4.64 13.28
N PHE A 129 -30.34 4.19 12.73
CA PHE A 129 -29.00 4.40 13.26
C PHE A 129 -28.32 5.49 12.44
N GLU A 130 -27.65 6.42 13.10
CA GLU A 130 -26.87 7.46 12.44
C GLU A 130 -25.51 7.58 13.13
N LEU A 131 -24.42 7.38 12.37
CA LEU A 131 -23.04 7.51 12.83
C LEU A 131 -22.36 8.65 12.06
N VAL A 132 -21.63 9.51 12.78
CA VAL A 132 -20.84 10.60 12.21
C VAL A 132 -19.39 10.44 12.63
N TYR A 133 -18.47 10.52 11.67
CA TYR A 133 -17.02 10.52 11.92
C TYR A 133 -16.28 11.51 11.02
N GLU A 134 -15.16 12.02 11.51
CA GLU A 134 -14.35 13.04 10.86
C GLU A 134 -12.87 12.64 10.78
N GLU A 135 -12.22 12.89 9.64
CA GLU A 135 -10.78 12.66 9.44
C GLU A 135 -10.10 13.75 8.59
N LEU A 136 -8.81 13.97 8.81
CA LEU A 136 -7.95 14.75 7.91
C LEU A 136 -7.20 13.81 6.96
N LEU A 137 -7.53 13.89 5.66
CA LEU A 137 -6.89 13.09 4.62
C LEU A 137 -5.41 13.49 4.48
N LYS A 138 -4.49 12.55 4.70
CA LYS A 138 -3.03 12.80 4.63
C LYS A 138 -2.48 12.44 3.24
N ARG A 139 -1.91 13.41 2.51
CA ARG A 139 -1.27 13.20 1.20
C ARG A 139 -0.12 12.19 1.29
N ARG A 140 -0.09 11.20 0.39
CA ARG A 140 0.93 10.16 0.27
C ARG A 140 1.15 9.86 -1.20
N LEU A 141 2.41 9.72 -1.63
CA LEU A 141 2.79 9.39 -3.01
C LEU A 141 2.06 10.29 -4.05
N GLU A 142 1.92 11.58 -3.74
CA GLU A 142 1.24 12.62 -4.55
C GLU A 142 -0.30 12.58 -4.54
N VAL A 143 -0.93 11.75 -3.70
CA VAL A 143 -2.39 11.48 -3.70
C VAL A 143 -3.03 11.62 -2.30
N TYR A 144 -4.29 12.09 -2.22
CA TYR A 144 -5.19 11.85 -1.08
C TYR A 144 -6.12 10.66 -1.37
N GLU A 145 -6.32 9.79 -0.40
CA GLU A 145 -7.21 8.62 -0.49
C GLU A 145 -8.33 8.73 0.55
N LEU A 146 -9.58 8.87 0.11
CA LEU A 146 -10.78 8.70 0.94
C LEU A 146 -11.29 7.27 0.75
N LEU A 147 -11.38 6.51 1.84
CA LEU A 147 -11.72 5.08 1.85
C LEU A 147 -13.04 4.84 2.60
N LEU A 148 -14.10 4.52 1.86
CA LEU A 148 -15.42 4.20 2.40
C LEU A 148 -15.69 2.69 2.22
N LYS A 149 -15.98 1.96 3.30
CA LYS A 149 -16.34 0.53 3.20
C LYS A 149 -17.85 0.35 3.06
N VAL A 150 -18.25 -0.50 2.12
CA VAL A 150 -19.65 -0.77 1.75
C VAL A 150 -19.91 -2.27 1.91
N GLN A 151 -20.66 -2.64 2.94
CA GLN A 151 -20.98 -4.04 3.27
C GLN A 151 -22.35 -4.13 3.98
N PRO A 152 -23.48 -3.84 3.31
CA PRO A 152 -24.82 -3.91 3.92
C PRO A 152 -25.27 -5.32 4.33
N GLN A 153 -24.56 -6.39 3.93
CA GLN A 153 -24.86 -7.82 4.20
C GLN A 153 -26.19 -8.35 3.62
N GLN A 154 -27.12 -7.48 3.24
CA GLN A 154 -28.39 -7.77 2.59
C GLN A 154 -28.70 -6.73 1.50
N LEU A 155 -29.75 -6.97 0.72
CA LEU A 155 -30.20 -6.07 -0.35
C LEU A 155 -30.99 -4.88 0.21
N VAL A 156 -30.60 -3.67 -0.17
CA VAL A 156 -31.13 -2.42 0.41
C VAL A 156 -32.00 -1.68 -0.60
N LYS A 157 -33.28 -1.48 -0.29
CA LYS A 157 -34.27 -0.81 -1.17
C LYS A 157 -33.85 0.61 -1.57
N HIS A 158 -33.23 1.33 -0.64
CA HIS A 158 -32.75 2.70 -0.83
C HIS A 158 -31.29 2.82 -0.39
N LEU A 159 -30.37 2.30 -1.21
CA LEU A 159 -28.93 2.52 -1.04
C LEU A 159 -28.47 3.75 -1.83
N GLN A 160 -27.78 4.67 -1.17
CA GLN A 160 -27.26 5.88 -1.82
C GLN A 160 -25.99 6.38 -1.13
N MET A 161 -24.93 6.62 -1.89
CA MET A 161 -23.74 7.33 -1.42
C MET A 161 -23.66 8.66 -2.18
N ASP A 162 -23.43 9.76 -1.46
CA ASP A 162 -23.23 11.11 -2.00
C ASP A 162 -21.94 11.69 -1.39
N ILE A 163 -20.86 11.71 -2.17
CA ILE A 163 -19.58 12.26 -1.77
C ILE A 163 -19.42 13.62 -2.45
N HIS A 164 -19.33 14.67 -1.65
CA HIS A 164 -19.09 16.05 -2.07
C HIS A 164 -17.66 16.45 -1.70
N ILE A 165 -16.86 16.86 -2.67
CA ILE A 165 -15.48 17.35 -2.45
C ILE A 165 -15.43 18.83 -2.85
N PHE A 166 -14.82 19.66 -2.00
CA PHE A 166 -14.54 21.06 -2.25
C PHE A 166 -13.09 21.41 -1.85
N GLU A 167 -12.32 21.83 -2.84
CA GLU A 167 -10.91 22.20 -2.69
C GLU A 167 -10.69 23.60 -3.29
N PRO A 168 -10.40 24.62 -2.46
CA PRO A 168 -10.19 26.01 -2.89
C PRO A 168 -9.12 26.18 -3.99
N GLN A 169 -7.97 25.48 -3.87
CA GLN A 169 -6.92 25.51 -4.90
C GLN A 169 -7.38 24.88 -6.24
N GLY A 170 -8.50 24.16 -6.21
CA GLY A 170 -9.02 23.37 -7.30
C GLY A 170 -8.47 21.93 -7.31
N ILE A 171 -9.26 21.03 -7.86
CA ILE A 171 -8.95 19.60 -7.99
C ILE A 171 -8.12 19.39 -9.27
N SER A 172 -6.96 18.76 -9.19
CA SER A 172 -6.07 18.54 -10.34
C SER A 172 -6.42 17.26 -11.10
N PHE A 173 -6.62 16.16 -10.37
CA PHE A 173 -7.23 14.92 -10.88
C PHE A 173 -8.22 14.36 -9.86
N LEU A 174 -9.11 13.47 -10.31
CA LEU A 174 -10.02 12.73 -9.44
C LEU A 174 -10.40 11.41 -10.11
N GLU A 175 -10.28 10.32 -9.37
CA GLU A 175 -10.54 8.94 -9.77
C GLU A 175 -11.35 8.20 -8.69
N THR A 176 -12.06 7.14 -9.10
CA THR A 176 -12.85 6.29 -8.20
C THR A 176 -12.59 4.82 -8.51
N GLU A 177 -12.19 4.05 -7.49
CA GLU A 177 -11.96 2.60 -7.56
C GLU A 177 -12.92 1.90 -6.58
N SER A 178 -13.40 0.70 -6.89
CA SER A 178 -14.07 -0.11 -5.86
C SER A 178 -14.00 -1.61 -6.14
N THR A 179 -13.74 -2.40 -5.09
CA THR A 179 -13.46 -3.85 -5.20
C THR A 179 -14.68 -4.69 -5.59
N PHE A 180 -15.88 -4.12 -5.53
CA PHE A 180 -17.17 -4.78 -5.83
C PHE A 180 -17.81 -4.32 -7.17
N MET A 181 -17.11 -3.53 -8.00
CA MET A 181 -17.73 -2.91 -9.18
C MET A 181 -18.04 -3.92 -10.29
N THR A 182 -19.32 -4.16 -10.55
CA THR A 182 -19.79 -4.88 -11.74
C THR A 182 -20.07 -3.91 -12.89
N ASN A 183 -20.20 -4.41 -14.12
CA ASN A 183 -20.64 -3.59 -15.26
C ASN A 183 -22.03 -2.96 -15.02
N GLU A 184 -22.91 -3.64 -14.26
CA GLU A 184 -24.27 -3.17 -13.96
C GLU A 184 -24.29 -2.11 -12.87
N LEU A 185 -23.40 -2.21 -11.87
CA LEU A 185 -23.19 -1.18 -10.85
C LEU A 185 -22.50 0.08 -11.40
N ALA A 186 -21.70 -0.04 -12.46
CA ALA A 186 -21.03 1.09 -13.08
C ALA A 186 -22.02 2.15 -13.63
N ASP A 187 -23.16 1.72 -14.19
CA ASP A 187 -24.23 2.64 -14.63
C ASP A 187 -25.05 3.23 -13.45
N ALA A 188 -24.83 2.77 -12.21
CA ALA A 188 -25.35 3.41 -10.99
C ALA A 188 -24.39 4.44 -10.36
N LEU A 189 -23.17 4.58 -10.91
CA LEU A 189 -22.19 5.57 -10.50
C LEU A 189 -22.26 6.80 -11.41
N THR A 190 -22.37 7.97 -10.80
CA THR A 190 -22.39 9.27 -11.48
C THR A 190 -21.35 10.19 -10.86
N ILE A 191 -20.53 10.83 -11.69
CA ILE A 191 -19.48 11.77 -11.25
C ILE A 191 -19.69 13.07 -12.02
N SER A 192 -19.78 14.18 -11.28
CA SER A 192 -19.78 15.52 -11.84
C SER A 192 -18.70 16.35 -11.16
N ARG A 193 -17.95 17.16 -11.91
CA ARG A 193 -16.90 18.03 -11.35
C ARG A 193 -16.77 19.34 -12.13
N ASN A 194 -16.33 20.38 -11.42
CA ASN A 194 -15.81 21.63 -11.99
C ASN A 194 -14.38 21.86 -11.44
N LYS A 195 -13.84 23.08 -11.54
CA LYS A 195 -12.47 23.39 -11.08
C LYS A 195 -12.24 23.10 -9.59
N THR A 196 -13.18 23.44 -8.70
CA THR A 196 -12.99 23.38 -7.23
C THR A 196 -13.92 22.39 -6.54
N LYS A 197 -14.97 21.91 -7.21
CA LYS A 197 -16.01 21.07 -6.60
C LYS A 197 -16.23 19.80 -7.42
N ALA A 198 -16.32 18.67 -6.73
CA ALA A 198 -16.76 17.40 -7.29
C ALA A 198 -17.95 16.84 -6.48
N HIS A 199 -18.81 16.09 -7.16
CA HIS A 199 -19.91 15.35 -6.57
C HIS A 199 -19.97 13.98 -7.22
N ILE A 200 -19.71 12.96 -6.41
CA ILE A 200 -19.78 11.54 -6.75
C ILE A 200 -21.03 10.98 -6.11
N ARG A 201 -21.94 10.42 -6.90
CA ARG A 201 -23.15 9.76 -6.43
C ARG A 201 -23.22 8.33 -6.94
N PHE A 202 -23.36 7.39 -6.02
CA PHE A 202 -23.59 5.98 -6.29
C PHE A 202 -24.97 5.57 -5.76
N LYS A 203 -25.87 5.10 -6.63
CA LYS A 203 -27.27 4.81 -6.26
C LYS A 203 -27.80 3.55 -6.97
N PRO A 204 -27.35 2.34 -6.58
CA PRO A 204 -27.71 1.10 -7.25
C PRO A 204 -29.13 0.63 -6.90
N THR A 205 -29.89 0.25 -7.93
CA THR A 205 -31.21 -0.40 -7.77
C THR A 205 -31.07 -1.81 -7.19
N LEU A 206 -32.14 -2.35 -6.59
CA LEU A 206 -32.18 -3.71 -6.04
C LEU A 206 -31.76 -4.80 -7.05
N SER A 207 -32.00 -4.60 -8.34
CA SER A 207 -31.54 -5.50 -9.40
C SER A 207 -30.03 -5.45 -9.60
N GLN A 208 -29.43 -4.24 -9.65
CA GLN A 208 -27.97 -4.07 -9.80
C GLN A 208 -27.19 -4.52 -8.56
N GLN A 209 -27.85 -4.63 -7.40
CA GLN A 209 -27.25 -5.11 -6.15
C GLN A 209 -27.12 -6.65 -6.08
N LYS A 210 -27.70 -7.41 -7.02
CA LYS A 210 -27.70 -8.88 -7.04
C LYS A 210 -26.67 -9.47 -8.00
N SER A 211 -26.17 -10.65 -7.66
CA SER A 211 -25.44 -11.51 -8.60
C SER A 211 -26.42 -12.38 -9.41
N PRO A 212 -26.18 -12.65 -10.70
CA PRO A 212 -27.00 -13.61 -11.47
C PRO A 212 -27.00 -15.00 -10.81
N GLY A 213 -28.16 -15.41 -10.27
CA GLY A 213 -28.33 -16.71 -9.60
C GLY A 213 -27.98 -16.75 -8.11
N GLN A 214 -27.71 -15.61 -7.46
CA GLN A 214 -27.56 -15.52 -6.00
C GLN A 214 -28.66 -14.62 -5.40
N GLU A 215 -29.04 -14.87 -4.14
CA GLU A 215 -29.96 -14.00 -3.40
C GLU A 215 -29.22 -12.90 -2.63
N ASP A 216 -27.95 -13.12 -2.29
CA ASP A 216 -27.09 -12.19 -1.56
C ASP A 216 -26.73 -10.95 -2.38
N THR A 217 -26.28 -9.90 -1.69
CA THR A 217 -25.80 -8.67 -2.34
C THR A 217 -24.34 -8.78 -2.78
N VAL A 218 -24.03 -8.25 -3.96
CA VAL A 218 -22.65 -8.13 -4.46
C VAL A 218 -21.88 -6.98 -3.80
N LEU A 219 -22.56 -6.12 -3.03
CA LEU A 219 -21.95 -4.97 -2.36
C LEU A 219 -21.18 -5.42 -1.11
N ASN A 220 -19.93 -5.83 -1.32
CA ASN A 220 -19.00 -6.17 -0.25
C ASN A 220 -17.58 -5.69 -0.59
N GLY A 221 -17.12 -4.63 0.08
CA GLY A 221 -15.74 -4.19 0.04
C GLY A 221 -15.57 -2.68 0.02
N ASN A 222 -14.52 -2.20 -0.65
CA ASN A 222 -14.06 -0.83 -0.55
C ASN A 222 -14.57 0.02 -1.72
N PHE A 223 -15.00 1.25 -1.44
CA PHE A 223 -15.22 2.34 -2.39
C PHE A 223 -14.21 3.45 -2.09
N ILE A 224 -13.31 3.70 -3.03
CA ILE A 224 -12.11 4.52 -2.85
C ILE A 224 -12.17 5.71 -3.80
N ILE A 225 -11.99 6.92 -3.27
CA ILE A 225 -11.86 8.13 -4.07
C ILE A 225 -10.42 8.62 -3.92
N ARG A 226 -9.72 8.80 -5.05
CA ARG A 226 -8.35 9.34 -5.09
C ARG A 226 -8.32 10.66 -5.85
N TYR A 227 -7.65 11.65 -5.29
CA TYR A 227 -7.51 12.97 -5.89
C TYR A 227 -6.24 13.68 -5.40
N ASP A 228 -5.85 14.75 -6.07
CA ASP A 228 -4.99 15.79 -5.52
C ASP A 228 -5.54 17.17 -5.95
N VAL A 229 -4.96 18.23 -5.41
CA VAL A 229 -5.28 19.61 -5.75
C VAL A 229 -4.29 20.19 -6.76
N ASN A 230 -4.64 21.33 -7.37
CA ASN A 230 -3.65 22.15 -8.06
C ASN A 230 -2.73 22.82 -7.03
N ARG A 231 -1.45 22.96 -7.38
CA ARG A 231 -0.41 23.47 -6.49
C ARG A 231 0.33 24.63 -7.13
N THR A 232 1.16 25.31 -6.34
CA THR A 232 1.89 26.51 -6.72
C THR A 232 3.36 26.35 -6.37
N LEU A 233 4.23 27.07 -7.09
CA LEU A 233 5.68 27.07 -6.80
C LEU A 233 6.02 27.61 -5.40
N SER A 234 5.11 28.38 -4.78
CA SER A 234 5.23 28.82 -3.38
C SER A 234 4.99 27.70 -2.38
N GLY A 235 4.29 26.62 -2.75
CA GLY A 235 3.98 25.45 -1.93
C GLY A 235 3.01 25.67 -0.78
N GLY A 236 3.04 26.85 -0.15
CA GLY A 236 2.14 27.29 0.90
C GLY A 236 0.78 27.72 0.35
N SER A 237 -0.27 27.27 1.01
CA SER A 237 -1.65 27.68 0.77
C SER A 237 -2.38 27.74 2.10
N ILE A 238 -2.86 28.94 2.47
CA ILE A 238 -3.58 29.20 3.71
C ILE A 238 -5.08 29.32 3.40
N GLN A 239 -5.89 28.63 4.18
CA GLN A 239 -7.34 28.80 4.25
C GLN A 239 -7.70 29.39 5.62
N ILE A 240 -8.77 30.21 5.69
CA ILE A 240 -9.23 30.88 6.90
C ILE A 240 -10.77 30.84 6.95
N GLU A 241 -11.32 30.54 8.12
CA GLU A 241 -12.76 30.50 8.41
C GLU A 241 -13.01 30.72 9.91
N ASN A 242 -13.89 31.67 10.27
CA ASN A 242 -14.38 31.91 11.64
C ASN A 242 -13.24 32.12 12.66
N GLY A 243 -12.18 32.83 12.27
CA GLY A 243 -11.02 33.06 13.15
C GLY A 243 -10.07 31.86 13.33
N TYR A 244 -10.26 30.75 12.60
CA TYR A 244 -9.31 29.65 12.52
C TYR A 244 -8.65 29.60 11.14
N PHE A 245 -7.40 29.14 11.08
CA PHE A 245 -6.65 28.99 9.83
C PHE A 245 -6.00 27.62 9.68
N VAL A 246 -5.81 27.20 8.44
CA VAL A 246 -5.10 25.97 8.09
C VAL A 246 -4.17 26.22 6.90
N HIS A 247 -2.88 25.94 7.11
CA HIS A 247 -1.80 26.16 6.17
C HIS A 247 -1.26 24.80 5.67
N TYR A 248 -1.50 24.53 4.39
CA TYR A 248 -1.01 23.37 3.67
C TYR A 248 0.29 23.73 2.96
N PHE A 249 1.33 22.91 3.08
CA PHE A 249 2.64 23.18 2.50
C PHE A 249 3.22 21.94 1.79
N ALA A 250 3.27 22.02 0.47
CA ALA A 250 3.94 21.06 -0.41
C ALA A 250 4.37 21.77 -1.72
N PRO A 251 5.53 22.43 -1.75
CA PRO A 251 6.08 23.08 -2.95
C PRO A 251 6.41 22.09 -4.06
N GLU A 252 6.09 22.49 -5.30
CA GLU A 252 6.46 21.79 -6.52
C GLU A 252 7.75 22.34 -7.13
N GLY A 253 8.40 21.55 -7.99
CA GLY A 253 9.60 21.97 -8.73
C GLY A 253 10.91 21.97 -7.92
N LEU A 254 10.87 21.66 -6.62
CA LEU A 254 12.10 21.49 -5.83
C LEU A 254 12.89 20.22 -6.25
N PRO A 255 14.23 20.30 -6.34
CA PRO A 255 15.06 19.13 -6.55
C PRO A 255 15.10 18.27 -5.28
N THR A 256 15.31 16.96 -5.45
CA THR A 256 15.53 16.05 -4.32
C THR A 256 16.93 16.23 -3.72
N ILE A 257 17.00 16.13 -2.40
CA ILE A 257 18.24 16.13 -1.63
C ILE A 257 18.83 14.71 -1.66
N PRO A 258 20.12 14.52 -1.97
CA PRO A 258 20.77 13.20 -1.89
C PRO A 258 20.70 12.62 -0.47
N LYS A 259 20.48 11.31 -0.36
CA LYS A 259 20.37 10.61 0.94
C LYS A 259 21.50 9.61 1.18
N ASN A 260 21.85 9.45 2.46
CA ASN A 260 22.73 8.41 2.97
C ASN A 260 21.87 7.43 3.77
N VAL A 261 21.59 6.23 3.26
CA VAL A 261 20.63 5.30 3.87
C VAL A 261 21.30 4.01 4.37
N ILE A 262 21.11 3.69 5.65
CA ILE A 262 21.47 2.37 6.18
C ILE A 262 20.18 1.58 6.45
N PHE A 263 20.08 0.43 5.78
CA PHE A 263 19.03 -0.56 6.03
C PHE A 263 19.53 -1.54 7.10
N VAL A 264 18.83 -1.62 8.22
CA VAL A 264 19.16 -2.48 9.38
C VAL A 264 18.12 -3.59 9.43
N ILE A 265 18.50 -4.78 8.98
CA ILE A 265 17.57 -5.85 8.60
C ILE A 265 17.72 -7.04 9.55
N ASP A 266 16.62 -7.38 10.20
CA ASP A 266 16.54 -8.55 11.05
C ASP A 266 16.61 -9.84 10.21
N LYS A 267 17.42 -10.78 10.69
CA LYS A 267 17.56 -12.14 10.19
C LYS A 267 17.56 -13.15 11.35
N SER A 268 16.83 -12.84 12.43
CA SER A 268 16.48 -13.75 13.53
C SER A 268 15.74 -15.00 13.04
N GLY A 269 15.51 -15.97 13.93
CA GLY A 269 14.80 -17.21 13.62
C GLY A 269 13.30 -17.02 13.32
N SER A 270 12.66 -15.97 13.83
CA SER A 270 11.23 -15.66 13.62
C SER A 270 10.93 -15.23 12.18
N MET A 271 11.88 -14.56 11.52
CA MET A 271 11.79 -14.15 10.11
C MET A 271 11.71 -15.32 9.10
N LEU A 272 11.85 -16.58 9.54
CA LEU A 272 11.90 -17.75 8.66
C LEU A 272 10.64 -17.93 7.81
N GLY A 273 10.83 -18.31 6.53
CA GLY A 273 9.72 -18.50 5.59
C GLY A 273 9.34 -17.21 4.87
N ARG A 274 8.05 -16.83 4.91
CA ARG A 274 7.53 -15.72 4.08
C ARG A 274 8.12 -14.36 4.46
N LYS A 275 8.33 -14.06 5.76
CA LYS A 275 8.83 -12.75 6.21
C LYS A 275 10.19 -12.42 5.58
N ILE A 276 11.18 -13.32 5.67
CA ILE A 276 12.51 -13.11 5.05
C ILE A 276 12.49 -13.24 3.51
N GLN A 277 11.52 -13.93 2.91
CA GLN A 277 11.34 -13.93 1.45
C GLN A 277 10.87 -12.56 0.95
N GLN A 278 9.79 -12.02 1.52
CA GLN A 278 9.20 -10.73 1.14
C GLN A 278 10.12 -9.56 1.52
N THR A 279 10.85 -9.67 2.63
CA THR A 279 11.91 -8.73 3.00
C THR A 279 12.99 -8.65 1.92
N ARG A 280 13.51 -9.79 1.44
CA ARG A 280 14.52 -9.80 0.38
C ARG A 280 13.95 -9.28 -0.95
N GLU A 281 12.73 -9.63 -1.31
CA GLU A 281 12.08 -9.13 -2.52
C GLU A 281 11.92 -7.60 -2.49
N ALA A 282 11.40 -7.05 -1.40
CA ALA A 282 11.23 -5.61 -1.22
C ALA A 282 12.57 -4.88 -1.22
N LEU A 283 13.56 -5.36 -0.47
CA LEU A 283 14.90 -4.76 -0.45
C LEU A 283 15.59 -4.78 -1.81
N ILE A 284 15.42 -5.85 -2.59
CA ILE A 284 15.94 -5.94 -3.95
C ILE A 284 15.36 -4.85 -4.86
N LYS A 285 14.06 -4.55 -4.74
CA LYS A 285 13.40 -3.47 -5.50
C LYS A 285 13.75 -2.07 -4.97
N ILE A 286 13.81 -1.91 -3.64
CA ILE A 286 14.23 -0.67 -2.96
C ILE A 286 15.67 -0.26 -3.33
N LEU A 287 16.56 -1.24 -3.58
CA LEU A 287 17.92 -1.00 -4.07
C LEU A 287 17.96 -0.51 -5.53
N ASP A 288 16.96 -0.85 -6.35
CA ASP A 288 16.82 -0.35 -7.73
C ASP A 288 16.23 1.08 -7.76
N ASP A 289 15.39 1.43 -6.78
CA ASP A 289 14.84 2.78 -6.55
C ASP A 289 15.87 3.78 -5.92
N LEU A 290 17.15 3.41 -5.78
CA LEU A 290 18.20 4.33 -5.28
C LEU A 290 18.71 5.25 -6.40
N SER A 291 18.88 6.54 -6.09
CA SER A 291 19.50 7.47 -7.06
C SER A 291 21.01 7.26 -7.06
N PRO A 292 21.71 7.31 -8.22
CA PRO A 292 23.19 7.25 -8.25
C PRO A 292 23.94 8.38 -7.52
N ARG A 293 23.20 9.36 -6.95
CA ARG A 293 23.72 10.41 -6.05
C ARG A 293 23.64 10.03 -4.57
N ASP A 294 22.86 9.01 -4.24
CA ASP A 294 22.67 8.52 -2.88
C ASP A 294 23.84 7.63 -2.47
N GLN A 295 24.11 7.58 -1.17
CA GLN A 295 24.98 6.57 -0.56
C GLN A 295 24.17 5.58 0.26
N PHE A 296 24.62 4.34 0.35
CA PHE A 296 23.94 3.32 1.15
C PHE A 296 24.90 2.31 1.78
N ASN A 297 24.39 1.59 2.79
CA ASN A 297 24.99 0.35 3.29
C ASN A 297 23.87 -0.57 3.85
N LEU A 298 24.20 -1.84 4.05
CA LEU A 298 23.31 -2.85 4.61
C LEU A 298 23.92 -3.40 5.90
N ILE A 299 23.11 -3.52 6.95
CA ILE A 299 23.42 -4.30 8.15
C ILE A 299 22.39 -5.41 8.24
N SER A 300 22.82 -6.66 8.36
CA SER A 300 21.94 -7.77 8.75
C SER A 300 22.27 -8.21 10.17
N PHE A 301 21.27 -8.39 11.03
CA PHE A 301 21.50 -8.73 12.44
C PHE A 301 20.65 -9.90 12.92
N SER A 302 21.20 -10.69 13.85
CA SER A 302 20.39 -11.61 14.66
C SER A 302 20.96 -11.66 16.07
N GLY A 303 21.72 -12.68 16.46
CA GLY A 303 22.51 -12.62 17.71
C GLY A 303 23.61 -11.56 17.63
N ASP A 304 24.30 -11.52 16.49
CA ASP A 304 25.31 -10.53 16.12
C ASP A 304 24.84 -9.68 14.93
N ALA A 305 25.32 -8.44 14.85
CA ALA A 305 25.13 -7.55 13.71
C ALA A 305 26.31 -7.65 12.72
N THR A 306 26.03 -7.68 11.42
CA THR A 306 27.06 -7.70 10.36
C THR A 306 26.75 -6.70 9.25
N GLN A 307 27.70 -5.79 9.00
CA GLN A 307 27.67 -4.85 7.88
C GLN A 307 28.14 -5.51 6.57
N TRP A 308 27.55 -5.11 5.45
CA TRP A 308 27.91 -5.60 4.10
C TRP A 308 29.22 -4.98 3.58
N LYS A 309 29.38 -3.66 3.71
CA LYS A 309 30.60 -2.91 3.37
C LYS A 309 31.14 -2.19 4.62
N PRO A 310 32.45 -1.90 4.71
CA PRO A 310 33.05 -1.21 5.87
C PRO A 310 32.79 0.30 5.90
N LEU A 311 32.30 0.86 4.79
CA LEU A 311 31.92 2.26 4.59
C LEU A 311 30.61 2.29 3.80
N LEU A 312 29.91 3.43 3.80
CA LEU A 312 28.84 3.65 2.83
C LEU A 312 29.43 3.74 1.42
N VAL A 313 28.69 3.23 0.43
CA VAL A 313 29.07 3.25 -0.98
C VAL A 313 28.01 4.04 -1.78
N PRO A 314 28.38 4.70 -2.89
CA PRO A 314 27.38 5.28 -3.78
C PRO A 314 26.48 4.18 -4.36
N ALA A 315 25.24 4.52 -4.73
CA ALA A 315 24.35 3.64 -5.48
C ALA A 315 24.77 3.49 -6.95
N SER A 316 26.00 3.01 -7.18
CA SER A 316 26.50 2.63 -8.50
C SER A 316 25.81 1.34 -8.97
N ALA A 317 25.65 1.16 -10.28
CA ALA A 317 25.03 -0.07 -10.81
C ALA A 317 25.80 -1.35 -10.43
N GLU A 318 27.11 -1.27 -10.16
CA GLU A 318 27.90 -2.41 -9.67
C GLU A 318 27.70 -2.64 -8.16
N ASP A 319 27.72 -1.58 -7.33
CA ASP A 319 27.46 -1.71 -5.90
C ASP A 319 26.02 -2.16 -5.61
N VAL A 320 25.03 -1.66 -6.34
CA VAL A 320 23.63 -2.13 -6.27
C VAL A 320 23.53 -3.62 -6.66
N ASN A 321 24.23 -4.07 -7.70
CA ASN A 321 24.25 -5.49 -8.05
C ASN A 321 25.02 -6.38 -7.05
N GLN A 322 26.09 -5.87 -6.43
CA GLN A 322 26.75 -6.56 -5.31
C GLN A 322 25.84 -6.63 -4.06
N ALA A 323 25.09 -5.56 -3.77
CA ALA A 323 24.11 -5.53 -2.69
C ALA A 323 22.96 -6.50 -2.95
N ARG A 324 22.43 -6.57 -4.18
CA ARG A 324 21.40 -7.54 -4.60
C ARG A 324 21.83 -8.98 -4.30
N ARG A 325 23.09 -9.32 -4.59
CA ARG A 325 23.69 -10.64 -4.29
C ARG A 325 23.81 -10.89 -2.78
N TYR A 326 24.19 -9.88 -1.99
CA TYR A 326 24.22 -9.98 -0.52
C TYR A 326 22.81 -10.19 0.07
N VAL A 327 21.83 -9.37 -0.32
CA VAL A 327 20.43 -9.47 0.13
C VAL A 327 19.83 -10.84 -0.21
N ALA A 328 20.03 -11.33 -1.44
CA ALA A 328 19.55 -12.65 -1.84
C ALA A 328 20.07 -13.78 -0.92
N GLY A 329 21.31 -13.65 -0.43
CA GLY A 329 21.98 -14.59 0.46
C GLY A 329 21.61 -14.48 1.95
N ILE A 330 20.78 -13.52 2.37
CA ILE A 330 20.35 -13.40 3.78
C ILE A 330 19.47 -14.61 4.17
N GLN A 331 19.82 -15.26 5.28
CA GLN A 331 19.10 -16.41 5.85
C GLN A 331 18.71 -16.13 7.30
N ALA A 332 17.46 -16.48 7.65
CA ALA A 332 16.87 -16.28 8.97
C ALA A 332 17.36 -17.34 9.99
N GLN A 333 18.15 -16.93 10.97
CA GLN A 333 18.65 -17.77 12.07
C GLN A 333 19.21 -16.94 13.25
N GLY A 334 18.98 -17.42 14.48
CA GLY A 334 19.49 -16.83 15.73
C GLY A 334 18.47 -15.99 16.50
N GLY A 335 18.93 -15.29 17.54
CA GLY A 335 18.11 -14.33 18.30
C GLY A 335 18.06 -12.94 17.66
N THR A 336 17.81 -11.91 18.46
CA THR A 336 17.47 -10.56 17.98
C THR A 336 18.18 -9.49 18.84
N ASN A 337 19.26 -8.91 18.32
CA ASN A 337 20.08 -7.87 18.97
C ASN A 337 19.94 -6.52 18.27
N ILE A 338 18.83 -5.83 18.56
CA ILE A 338 18.50 -4.52 17.98
C ILE A 338 19.49 -3.45 18.45
N ASN A 339 19.96 -3.52 19.69
CA ASN A 339 20.87 -2.54 20.29
C ASN A 339 22.16 -2.39 19.47
N ASP A 340 22.88 -3.49 19.27
CA ASP A 340 24.21 -3.43 18.66
C ASP A 340 24.13 -3.20 17.15
N ALA A 341 23.05 -3.67 16.50
CA ALA A 341 22.76 -3.37 15.11
C ALA A 341 22.50 -1.88 14.85
N MET A 342 21.72 -1.24 15.74
CA MET A 342 21.45 0.20 15.68
C MET A 342 22.70 1.03 16.02
N LEU A 343 23.46 0.67 17.05
CA LEU A 343 24.71 1.37 17.37
C LEU A 343 25.75 1.23 16.24
N MET A 344 25.82 0.09 15.55
CA MET A 344 26.66 -0.09 14.36
C MET A 344 26.24 0.82 13.19
N ALA A 345 24.93 0.97 12.93
CA ALA A 345 24.41 1.88 11.91
C ALA A 345 24.80 3.33 12.20
N VAL A 346 24.61 3.77 13.44
CA VAL A 346 24.96 5.12 13.90
C VAL A 346 26.48 5.35 13.86
N GLN A 347 27.28 4.34 14.21
CA GLN A 347 28.74 4.43 14.16
C GLN A 347 29.26 4.54 12.72
N LEU A 348 28.67 3.81 11.75
CA LEU A 348 29.02 3.94 10.33
C LEU A 348 28.75 5.35 9.80
N LEU A 349 27.54 5.88 10.04
CA LEU A 349 27.19 7.26 9.64
C LEU A 349 28.09 8.30 10.33
N SER A 350 28.35 8.14 11.62
CA SER A 350 29.19 9.07 12.39
C SER A 350 30.66 9.05 11.98
N ASN A 351 31.19 7.88 11.60
CA ASN A 351 32.53 7.76 11.05
C ASN A 351 32.62 8.40 9.66
N ALA A 352 31.67 8.12 8.76
CA ALA A 352 31.64 8.70 7.42
C ALA A 352 31.46 10.22 7.46
N ASN A 353 30.62 10.75 8.37
CA ASN A 353 30.44 12.18 8.60
C ASN A 353 31.74 12.84 9.09
N ARG A 354 32.40 12.25 10.11
CA ARG A 354 33.68 12.75 10.66
C ARG A 354 34.85 12.66 9.67
N GLN A 355 34.77 11.78 8.68
CA GLN A 355 35.77 11.61 7.62
C GLN A 355 35.41 12.40 6.34
N GLU A 356 34.35 13.23 6.37
CA GLU A 356 33.87 14.04 5.24
C GLU A 356 33.56 13.20 3.97
N LEU A 357 33.18 11.94 4.16
CA LEU A 357 32.85 10.99 3.08
C LEU A 357 31.38 11.06 2.64
N LEU A 358 30.50 11.63 3.46
CA LEU A 358 29.10 11.88 3.10
C LEU A 358 29.02 13.10 2.17
N PRO A 359 28.13 13.13 1.16
CA PRO A 359 27.99 14.30 0.28
C PRO A 359 27.57 15.53 1.09
N ALA A 360 28.19 16.68 0.85
CA ALA A 360 27.77 17.92 1.50
C ALA A 360 26.27 18.18 1.27
N GLY A 361 25.55 18.68 2.28
CA GLY A 361 24.11 18.95 2.17
C GLY A 361 23.24 17.73 1.84
N SER A 362 23.67 16.50 2.16
CA SER A 362 22.85 15.28 2.11
C SER A 362 22.10 15.05 3.42
N VAL A 363 21.13 14.12 3.42
CA VAL A 363 20.43 13.69 4.65
C VAL A 363 20.70 12.24 4.98
N SER A 364 20.93 11.93 6.26
CA SER A 364 21.24 10.58 6.71
C SER A 364 20.04 9.92 7.38
N LEU A 365 19.64 8.76 6.87
CA LEU A 365 18.45 8.00 7.25
C LEU A 365 18.85 6.58 7.69
N ILE A 366 18.18 6.05 8.71
CA ILE A 366 18.30 4.65 9.13
C ILE A 366 16.90 4.02 9.03
N ILE A 367 16.80 2.87 8.37
CA ILE A 367 15.56 2.11 8.23
C ILE A 367 15.76 0.75 8.90
N LEU A 368 15.20 0.58 10.09
CA LEU A 368 15.16 -0.67 10.84
C LEU A 368 13.96 -1.50 10.39
N LEU A 369 14.16 -2.79 10.12
CA LEU A 369 13.10 -3.78 9.88
C LEU A 369 13.32 -4.98 10.81
N THR A 370 12.32 -5.32 11.62
CA THR A 370 12.36 -6.44 12.57
C THR A 370 10.97 -7.02 12.79
N ASP A 371 10.89 -8.31 13.13
CA ASP A 371 9.63 -8.99 13.41
C ASP A 371 9.43 -9.39 14.87
N GLY A 372 10.47 -9.30 15.72
CA GLY A 372 10.42 -9.73 17.11
C GLY A 372 11.08 -8.74 18.09
N ASP A 373 10.69 -8.84 19.36
CA ASP A 373 11.30 -8.07 20.44
C ASP A 373 12.79 -8.46 20.69
N PRO A 374 13.61 -7.58 21.30
CA PRO A 374 15.01 -7.85 21.65
C PRO A 374 15.20 -9.10 22.53
N THR A 375 16.07 -10.03 22.09
CA THR A 375 16.37 -11.29 22.81
C THR A 375 17.85 -11.54 23.08
N VAL A 376 18.76 -10.77 22.47
CA VAL A 376 20.22 -10.89 22.63
C VAL A 376 20.84 -9.49 22.79
N GLY A 377 21.91 -9.36 23.57
CA GLY A 377 22.54 -8.08 23.91
C GLY A 377 21.85 -7.39 25.08
N GLU A 378 21.72 -6.06 25.03
CA GLU A 378 20.78 -5.33 25.91
C GLU A 378 19.35 -5.55 25.38
N THR A 379 18.47 -6.05 26.25
CA THR A 379 17.10 -6.45 25.89
C THR A 379 16.02 -5.54 26.48
N ASN A 380 16.37 -4.61 27.37
CA ASN A 380 15.41 -3.69 27.98
C ASN A 380 14.97 -2.59 26.98
N PRO A 381 13.67 -2.54 26.57
CA PRO A 381 13.20 -1.60 25.54
C PRO A 381 13.55 -0.12 25.80
N ALA A 382 13.39 0.34 27.04
CA ALA A 382 13.65 1.72 27.42
C ALA A 382 15.14 2.07 27.42
N ARG A 383 16.02 1.09 27.72
CA ARG A 383 17.47 1.28 27.58
C ARG A 383 17.90 1.33 26.12
N ILE A 384 17.37 0.46 25.27
CA ILE A 384 17.70 0.47 23.84
C ILE A 384 17.25 1.79 23.19
N GLN A 385 16.03 2.24 23.47
CA GLN A 385 15.53 3.56 23.05
C GLN A 385 16.49 4.69 23.45
N LYS A 386 16.90 4.70 24.73
CA LYS A 386 17.86 5.69 25.25
C LYS A 386 19.23 5.59 24.56
N ASN A 387 19.81 4.40 24.45
CA ASN A 387 21.12 4.17 23.81
C ASN A 387 21.12 4.67 22.35
N VAL A 388 20.03 4.39 21.61
CA VAL A 388 19.86 4.82 20.22
C VAL A 388 19.68 6.34 20.12
N GLN A 389 18.90 6.95 21.01
CA GLN A 389 18.71 8.40 21.08
C GLN A 389 20.01 9.16 21.42
N GLU A 390 20.74 8.70 22.44
CA GLU A 390 22.04 9.28 22.83
C GLU A 390 23.09 9.13 21.72
N ALA A 391 23.06 8.02 20.96
CA ALA A 391 23.99 7.79 19.85
C ALA A 391 23.63 8.61 18.59
N ILE A 392 22.34 8.69 18.22
CA ILE A 392 21.89 9.47 17.06
C ILE A 392 22.03 10.98 17.31
N ALA A 393 21.82 11.44 18.56
CA ALA A 393 22.01 12.83 18.99
C ALA A 393 21.37 13.88 18.07
N GLY A 394 20.18 13.57 17.52
CA GLY A 394 19.46 14.45 16.58
C GLY A 394 20.07 14.58 15.17
N GLN A 395 21.12 13.84 14.83
CA GLN A 395 21.80 13.95 13.52
C GLN A 395 21.10 13.15 12.40
N TYR A 396 20.64 11.93 12.68
CA TYR A 396 20.08 11.00 11.68
C TYR A 396 18.59 10.74 11.92
N SER A 397 17.83 10.43 10.88
CA SER A 397 16.38 10.12 11.00
C SER A 397 16.13 8.63 11.01
N LEU A 398 15.41 8.13 12.02
CA LEU A 398 15.15 6.70 12.21
C LEU A 398 13.72 6.33 11.86
N PHE A 399 13.56 5.38 10.96
CA PHE A 399 12.30 4.73 10.64
C PHE A 399 12.30 3.29 11.12
N CYS A 400 11.23 2.86 11.78
CA CYS A 400 11.11 1.51 12.35
C CYS A 400 9.95 0.74 11.73
N LEU A 401 10.24 -0.39 11.09
CA LEU A 401 9.30 -1.25 10.41
C LEU A 401 9.10 -2.52 11.24
N GLY A 402 7.93 -2.64 11.88
CA GLY A 402 7.54 -3.81 12.65
C GLY A 402 6.78 -4.79 11.76
N PHE A 403 7.38 -5.92 11.43
CA PHE A 403 6.80 -6.96 10.58
C PHE A 403 6.02 -7.96 11.44
N GLY A 404 4.71 -8.09 11.22
CA GLY A 404 3.88 -8.97 12.03
C GLY A 404 3.62 -8.43 13.43
N PHE A 405 3.04 -9.26 14.30
CA PHE A 405 2.58 -8.86 15.64
C PHE A 405 3.48 -9.33 16.79
N ASP A 406 4.59 -10.01 16.48
CA ASP A 406 5.53 -10.58 17.46
C ASP A 406 6.53 -9.55 18.03
N VAL A 407 6.47 -8.29 17.54
CA VAL A 407 7.23 -7.13 18.04
C VAL A 407 6.32 -6.03 18.59
N SER A 408 6.71 -5.48 19.75
CA SER A 408 6.02 -4.40 20.45
C SER A 408 6.00 -3.11 19.62
N TYR A 409 4.82 -2.69 19.18
CA TYR A 409 4.69 -1.49 18.34
C TYR A 409 5.14 -0.22 19.07
N ALA A 410 4.70 -0.05 20.32
CA ALA A 410 5.03 1.13 21.13
C ALA A 410 6.53 1.28 21.40
N PHE A 411 7.29 0.17 21.43
CA PHE A 411 8.75 0.20 21.51
C PHE A 411 9.38 0.81 20.25
N LEU A 412 8.98 0.34 19.08
CA LEU A 412 9.45 0.84 17.77
C LEU A 412 8.96 2.26 17.47
N GLU A 413 7.71 2.57 17.79
CA GLU A 413 7.10 3.88 17.58
C GLU A 413 7.77 4.97 18.41
N LYS A 414 7.93 4.75 19.72
CA LYS A 414 8.70 5.68 20.56
C LYS A 414 10.14 5.84 20.05
N MET A 415 10.83 4.75 19.70
CA MET A 415 12.21 4.83 19.19
C MET A 415 12.33 5.66 17.91
N ALA A 416 11.39 5.53 16.98
CA ALA A 416 11.39 6.30 15.73
C ALA A 416 11.06 7.78 15.95
N LEU A 417 10.06 8.08 16.80
CA LEU A 417 9.65 9.45 17.14
C LEU A 417 10.74 10.19 17.94
N ASP A 418 11.36 9.53 18.93
CA ASP A 418 12.52 10.05 19.71
C ASP A 418 13.71 10.43 18.83
N ASN A 419 13.75 9.91 17.59
CA ASN A 419 14.78 10.10 16.59
C ASN A 419 14.24 10.71 15.29
N GLY A 420 13.12 11.43 15.36
CA GLY A 420 12.61 12.31 14.30
C GLY A 420 12.29 11.62 12.97
N GLY A 421 11.87 10.36 13.00
CA GLY A 421 11.21 9.65 11.90
C GLY A 421 9.84 9.13 12.35
N LEU A 422 9.43 7.97 11.83
CA LEU A 422 8.15 7.34 12.20
C LEU A 422 8.22 5.81 12.12
N ALA A 423 7.33 5.13 12.85
CA ALA A 423 7.14 3.70 12.73
C ALA A 423 6.06 3.31 11.71
N ARG A 424 6.14 2.08 11.19
CA ARG A 424 5.09 1.47 10.38
C ARG A 424 4.96 -0.02 10.71
N ARG A 425 3.72 -0.46 10.89
CA ARG A 425 3.35 -1.87 10.99
C ARG A 425 3.22 -2.46 9.58
N ILE A 426 3.98 -3.51 9.30
CA ILE A 426 3.94 -4.30 8.06
C ILE A 426 3.20 -5.60 8.37
N TYR A 427 2.08 -5.84 7.69
CA TYR A 427 1.16 -6.93 8.01
C TYR A 427 1.51 -8.20 7.21
N GLU A 428 1.58 -9.35 7.88
CA GLU A 428 2.00 -10.63 7.28
C GLU A 428 0.95 -11.22 6.33
N ASP A 429 1.07 -10.86 5.06
CA ASP A 429 0.11 -11.21 4.01
C ASP A 429 0.84 -11.48 2.69
N SER A 430 0.11 -11.62 1.59
CA SER A 430 0.64 -11.72 0.22
C SER A 430 1.39 -10.47 -0.24
N ASP A 431 0.94 -9.28 0.18
CA ASP A 431 1.43 -7.98 -0.28
C ASP A 431 2.50 -7.34 0.62
N SER A 432 3.03 -8.03 1.63
CA SER A 432 4.03 -7.47 2.58
C SER A 432 5.23 -6.82 1.88
N ALA A 433 5.63 -7.37 0.72
CA ALA A 433 6.70 -6.80 -0.09
C ALA A 433 6.32 -5.42 -0.65
N LEU A 434 5.07 -5.21 -1.09
CA LEU A 434 4.56 -3.93 -1.57
C LEU A 434 4.43 -2.93 -0.41
N GLN A 435 3.92 -3.34 0.75
CA GLN A 435 3.85 -2.50 1.95
C GLN A 435 5.21 -1.89 2.35
N LEU A 436 6.31 -2.65 2.14
CA LEU A 436 7.69 -2.19 2.35
C LEU A 436 8.17 -1.21 1.25
N GLN A 437 7.82 -1.45 -0.02
CA GLN A 437 8.12 -0.55 -1.15
C GLN A 437 7.38 0.78 -1.01
N ASP A 438 6.07 0.75 -0.77
CA ASP A 438 5.22 1.93 -0.55
C ASP A 438 5.77 2.80 0.59
N PHE A 439 6.15 2.17 1.71
CA PHE A 439 6.79 2.87 2.82
C PHE A 439 8.11 3.52 2.40
N TYR A 440 8.98 2.80 1.70
CA TYR A 440 10.24 3.38 1.23
C TYR A 440 9.99 4.57 0.31
N GLN A 441 9.05 4.46 -0.64
CA GLN A 441 8.70 5.55 -1.54
C GLN A 441 8.11 6.78 -0.82
N GLU A 442 7.40 6.60 0.30
CA GLU A 442 6.98 7.71 1.20
C GLU A 442 8.17 8.51 1.78
N VAL A 443 9.37 7.92 1.91
CA VAL A 443 10.56 8.53 2.55
C VAL A 443 11.80 8.63 1.64
N ALA A 444 11.77 8.08 0.43
CA ALA A 444 12.94 7.96 -0.45
C ALA A 444 13.41 9.30 -1.05
N ASN A 445 12.54 10.32 -1.10
CA ASN A 445 12.75 11.55 -1.87
C ASN A 445 12.61 12.80 -0.99
N PRO A 446 13.56 13.09 -0.08
CA PRO A 446 13.54 14.30 0.73
C PRO A 446 13.72 15.56 -0.13
N LEU A 447 12.97 16.62 0.19
CA LEU A 447 12.97 17.91 -0.52
C LEU A 447 13.51 19.07 0.34
N LEU A 448 13.22 19.08 1.64
CA LEU A 448 13.64 20.13 2.58
C LEU A 448 13.95 19.52 3.95
N THR A 449 14.87 20.14 4.68
CA THR A 449 15.15 19.82 6.09
C THR A 449 14.94 21.03 7.02
N ALA A 450 14.66 20.74 8.30
CA ALA A 450 14.38 21.72 9.35
C ALA A 450 13.39 22.81 8.86
N VAL A 451 12.18 22.34 8.52
CA VAL A 451 11.08 23.15 8.01
C VAL A 451 10.36 23.80 9.19
N THR A 452 10.45 25.13 9.29
CA THR A 452 9.87 25.93 10.37
C THR A 452 8.85 26.90 9.80
N PHE A 453 7.66 26.94 10.41
CA PHE A 453 6.57 27.85 10.09
C PHE A 453 6.55 29.00 11.09
N GLU A 454 6.44 30.22 10.59
CA GLU A 454 6.43 31.44 11.38
C GLU A 454 5.19 32.27 11.05
N TYR A 455 4.48 32.65 12.12
CA TYR A 455 3.28 33.48 12.08
C TYR A 455 3.47 34.70 13.01
N PRO A 456 2.81 35.84 12.74
CA PRO A 456 2.95 37.02 13.59
C PRO A 456 2.27 36.78 14.95
N SER A 457 2.97 37.07 16.05
CA SER A 457 2.46 36.94 17.43
C SER A 457 1.38 37.96 17.81
N ASN A 458 1.07 38.89 16.91
CA ASN A 458 -0.07 39.82 16.98
C ASN A 458 -1.24 39.39 16.06
N ALA A 459 -1.15 38.22 15.43
CA ALA A 459 -2.16 37.68 14.51
C ALA A 459 -2.66 36.30 14.94
N VAL A 460 -1.76 35.44 15.43
CA VAL A 460 -2.04 34.08 15.89
C VAL A 460 -2.01 34.00 17.42
N GLU A 461 -2.96 33.30 18.01
CA GLU A 461 -3.06 33.00 19.45
C GLU A 461 -2.51 31.60 19.76
N GLU A 462 -3.02 30.60 19.04
CA GLU A 462 -2.60 29.20 19.15
C GLU A 462 -2.19 28.65 17.78
N VAL A 463 -1.17 27.79 17.77
CA VAL A 463 -0.74 27.05 16.58
C VAL A 463 -0.47 25.59 16.94
N SER A 464 -0.74 24.69 16.01
CA SER A 464 -0.31 23.29 16.05
C SER A 464 1.22 23.20 15.98
N GLN A 465 1.77 21.99 15.88
CA GLN A 465 3.18 21.81 15.50
C GLN A 465 3.49 22.60 14.21
N ASP A 466 4.58 23.34 14.31
CA ASP A 466 5.08 24.36 13.39
C ASP A 466 6.53 24.09 12.95
N ASN A 467 7.16 23.04 13.50
CA ASN A 467 8.53 22.64 13.23
C ASN A 467 8.58 21.15 12.82
N PHE A 468 9.18 20.88 11.67
CA PHE A 468 9.21 19.56 11.03
C PHE A 468 10.60 19.24 10.49
N ARG A 469 11.10 18.03 10.77
CA ARG A 469 12.50 17.70 10.46
C ARG A 469 12.78 17.54 8.97
N LEU A 470 11.85 16.93 8.23
CA LEU A 470 11.95 16.61 6.80
C LEU A 470 10.60 16.84 6.11
N LEU A 471 10.65 17.29 4.86
CA LEU A 471 9.56 17.20 3.88
C LEU A 471 9.97 16.23 2.78
N PHE A 472 9.07 15.36 2.33
CA PHE A 472 9.30 14.38 1.27
C PHE A 472 8.46 14.69 0.03
N LYS A 473 8.94 14.31 -1.15
CA LYS A 473 8.18 14.41 -2.40
C LYS A 473 6.92 13.56 -2.29
N GLY A 474 5.79 14.11 -2.72
CA GLY A 474 4.49 13.45 -2.63
C GLY A 474 3.83 13.43 -1.26
N SER A 475 4.47 13.95 -0.21
CA SER A 475 3.80 14.26 1.05
C SER A 475 3.31 15.71 1.08
N GLU A 476 2.76 16.14 2.23
CA GLU A 476 2.34 17.50 2.53
C GLU A 476 2.46 17.72 4.04
N ILE A 477 2.93 18.91 4.45
CA ILE A 477 2.87 19.35 5.85
C ILE A 477 1.59 20.18 6.02
N VAL A 478 0.88 19.97 7.12
CA VAL A 478 -0.32 20.74 7.49
C VAL A 478 -0.12 21.33 8.89
N VAL A 479 -0.30 22.64 8.99
CA VAL A 479 -0.26 23.40 10.24
C VAL A 479 -1.61 24.11 10.39
N ALA A 480 -2.22 24.05 11.58
CA ALA A 480 -3.48 24.74 11.87
C ALA A 480 -3.31 25.67 13.07
N GLY A 481 -4.16 26.68 13.20
CA GLY A 481 -4.13 27.59 14.34
C GLY A 481 -5.37 28.45 14.50
N LYS A 482 -5.38 29.21 15.59
CA LYS A 482 -6.42 30.16 15.98
C LYS A 482 -5.87 31.58 15.84
N LEU A 483 -6.62 32.46 15.19
CA LEU A 483 -6.33 33.89 15.08
C LEU A 483 -6.79 34.64 16.34
N GLN A 484 -6.19 35.81 16.59
CA GLN A 484 -6.64 36.72 17.64
C GLN A 484 -7.89 37.50 17.20
N ASP A 485 -8.77 37.84 18.13
CA ASP A 485 -10.00 38.65 17.90
C ASP A 485 -9.72 40.03 17.26
N GLN A 486 -8.47 40.51 17.36
CA GLN A 486 -7.98 41.76 16.75
C GLN A 486 -6.81 41.51 15.79
N SER A 487 -6.81 40.34 15.13
CA SER A 487 -5.81 39.99 14.10
C SER A 487 -5.86 40.97 12.91
N PRO A 488 -4.71 41.22 12.25
CA PRO A 488 -4.64 42.14 11.11
C PRO A 488 -5.32 41.57 9.86
N ASP A 489 -5.88 42.46 9.02
CA ASP A 489 -6.54 42.14 7.74
C ASP A 489 -5.73 41.21 6.81
N VAL A 490 -4.40 41.20 6.96
CA VAL A 490 -3.46 40.36 6.20
C VAL A 490 -2.67 39.46 7.16
N LEU A 491 -2.82 38.16 7.01
CA LEU A 491 -1.98 37.15 7.64
C LEU A 491 -0.76 36.88 6.75
N SER A 492 0.43 37.21 7.24
CA SER A 492 1.71 36.92 6.59
C SER A 492 2.40 35.74 7.26
N ALA A 493 2.35 34.55 6.64
CA ALA A 493 3.10 33.38 7.09
C ALA A 493 4.44 33.25 6.34
N LYS A 494 5.46 32.74 7.02
CA LYS A 494 6.75 32.39 6.43
C LYS A 494 7.05 30.93 6.70
N VAL A 495 7.56 30.21 5.70
CA VAL A 495 8.05 28.84 5.85
C VAL A 495 9.53 28.83 5.50
N ARG A 496 10.39 28.62 6.50
CA ARG A 496 11.83 28.48 6.32
C ARG A 496 12.19 27.00 6.23
N GLY A 497 13.25 26.69 5.49
CA GLY A 497 13.79 25.33 5.39
C GLY A 497 15.13 25.32 4.69
N HIS A 498 15.83 24.20 4.73
CA HIS A 498 17.13 24.03 4.09
C HIS A 498 16.98 23.11 2.88
N LEU A 499 17.34 23.62 1.71
CA LEU A 499 17.47 22.88 0.47
C LEU A 499 18.96 22.61 0.24
N HIS A 500 19.40 21.38 0.54
CA HIS A 500 20.79 20.94 0.41
C HIS A 500 21.77 21.75 1.28
N MET A 501 22.31 22.87 0.77
CA MET A 501 23.20 23.81 1.49
C MET A 501 22.65 25.25 1.55
N GLN A 502 21.42 25.48 1.05
CA GLN A 502 20.84 26.82 0.92
C GLN A 502 19.59 26.96 1.79
N ASN A 503 19.50 28.08 2.50
CA ASN A 503 18.30 28.42 3.27
C ASN A 503 17.27 29.01 2.31
N ILE A 504 16.15 28.31 2.12
CA ILE A 504 15.00 28.79 1.35
C ILE A 504 13.94 29.36 2.30
N THR A 505 13.21 30.38 1.85
CA THR A 505 12.10 30.97 2.59
C THR A 505 10.94 31.21 1.64
N PHE A 506 9.85 30.49 1.87
CA PHE A 506 8.57 30.74 1.22
C PHE A 506 7.81 31.77 2.06
N GLN A 507 7.11 32.68 1.39
CA GLN A 507 6.29 33.70 2.05
C GLN A 507 4.88 33.63 1.45
N THR A 508 3.87 33.70 2.30
CA THR A 508 2.47 33.64 1.89
C THR A 508 1.70 34.70 2.67
N GLU A 509 1.28 35.75 1.95
CA GLU A 509 0.42 36.79 2.49
C GLU A 509 -1.00 36.54 1.98
N ILE A 510 -1.98 36.57 2.88
CA ILE A 510 -3.38 36.30 2.56
C ILE A 510 -4.29 37.28 3.30
N ARG A 511 -5.30 37.80 2.61
CA ARG A 511 -6.33 38.64 3.23
C ARG A 511 -7.38 37.77 3.92
N VAL A 512 -7.70 38.10 5.17
CA VAL A 512 -8.63 37.32 6.00
C VAL A 512 -10.03 37.30 5.38
N ALA A 513 -10.63 38.48 5.15
CA ALA A 513 -11.99 38.60 4.63
C ALA A 513 -12.18 37.94 3.24
N GLU A 514 -11.22 38.15 2.32
CA GLU A 514 -11.26 37.52 0.98
C GLU A 514 -11.23 35.99 1.04
N LYS A 515 -10.68 35.40 2.12
CA LYS A 515 -10.69 33.95 2.34
C LYS A 515 -11.98 33.44 2.96
N GLU A 516 -12.52 34.15 3.96
CA GLU A 516 -13.77 33.74 4.59
C GLU A 516 -14.97 33.79 3.61
N GLU A 517 -14.95 34.69 2.62
CA GLU A 517 -15.91 34.69 1.50
C GLU A 517 -15.91 33.38 0.68
N GLU A 518 -14.74 32.73 0.51
CA GLU A 518 -14.63 31.49 -0.27
C GLU A 518 -15.37 30.30 0.39
N PHE A 519 -15.61 30.37 1.70
CA PHE A 519 -16.29 29.33 2.49
C PHE A 519 -17.80 29.57 2.73
N GLN A 520 -18.39 30.61 2.14
CA GLN A 520 -19.84 30.90 2.27
C GLN A 520 -20.77 29.94 1.46
N SER A 521 -20.36 28.69 1.22
CA SER A 521 -21.03 27.76 0.28
C SER A 521 -21.60 26.50 0.98
N PRO A 522 -22.77 26.59 1.64
CA PRO A 522 -23.27 25.58 2.59
C PRO A 522 -23.66 24.22 1.99
N LYS A 523 -23.64 24.05 0.66
CA LYS A 523 -23.86 22.73 0.04
C LYS A 523 -22.64 21.79 0.14
N TYR A 524 -21.43 22.34 0.23
CA TYR A 524 -20.18 21.56 0.20
C TYR A 524 -19.40 21.58 1.52
N ILE A 525 -19.77 22.49 2.42
CA ILE A 525 -19.10 22.82 3.67
C ILE A 525 -20.00 22.42 4.84
N PHE A 526 -19.42 22.07 5.99
CA PHE A 526 -20.13 21.59 7.18
C PHE A 526 -19.66 22.35 8.42
N HIS A 527 -20.56 23.10 9.07
CA HIS A 527 -20.27 23.83 10.32
C HIS A 527 -19.02 24.75 10.21
N SER A 528 -18.37 25.07 11.34
CA SER A 528 -17.02 25.66 11.41
C SER A 528 -15.96 24.57 11.26
N PHE A 529 -15.79 24.02 10.06
CA PHE A 529 -14.94 22.85 9.86
C PHE A 529 -13.45 23.13 10.15
N MET A 530 -12.95 24.36 9.98
CA MET A 530 -11.54 24.68 10.26
C MET A 530 -11.19 24.65 11.75
N GLU A 531 -12.12 25.07 12.61
CA GLU A 531 -12.01 24.93 14.07
C GLU A 531 -11.90 23.45 14.46
N ARG A 532 -12.77 22.61 13.88
CA ARG A 532 -12.77 21.15 14.10
C ARG A 532 -11.52 20.47 13.54
N LEU A 533 -10.98 20.95 12.41
CA LEU A 533 -9.72 20.49 11.81
C LEU A 533 -8.53 20.84 12.72
N TRP A 534 -8.47 22.09 13.22
CA TRP A 534 -7.47 22.52 14.21
C TRP A 534 -7.53 21.66 15.48
N ALA A 535 -8.71 21.41 16.02
CA ALA A 535 -8.90 20.57 17.20
C ALA A 535 -8.45 19.13 16.95
N TYR A 536 -8.91 18.51 15.85
CA TYR A 536 -8.50 17.17 15.42
C TYR A 536 -6.97 17.05 15.30
N LEU A 537 -6.32 18.00 14.61
CA LEU A 537 -4.88 17.99 14.37
C LEU A 537 -4.09 18.20 15.67
N THR A 538 -4.56 19.10 16.52
CA THR A 538 -3.95 19.39 17.83
C THR A 538 -4.07 18.18 18.76
N ILE A 539 -5.23 17.51 18.82
CA ILE A 539 -5.41 16.28 19.61
C ILE A 539 -4.47 15.18 19.12
N GLN A 540 -4.39 14.93 17.80
CA GLN A 540 -3.50 13.92 17.22
C GLN A 540 -2.02 14.18 17.62
N GLN A 541 -1.58 15.44 17.55
CA GLN A 541 -0.22 15.83 17.93
C GLN A 541 0.03 15.79 19.44
N LEU A 542 -0.98 16.04 20.29
CA LEU A 542 -0.86 15.88 21.74
C LEU A 542 -0.71 14.40 22.12
N LEU A 543 -1.50 13.52 21.50
CA LEU A 543 -1.39 12.06 21.68
C LEU A 543 -0.01 11.54 21.23
N GLU A 544 0.52 12.03 20.10
CA GLU A 544 1.88 11.69 19.63
C GLU A 544 2.95 12.19 20.62
N LYS A 545 2.82 13.42 21.13
CA LYS A 545 3.73 13.97 22.16
C LYS A 545 3.67 13.23 23.50
N MET A 546 2.53 12.62 23.87
CA MET A 546 2.42 11.78 25.07
C MET A 546 3.25 10.48 25.00
N ILE A 547 3.67 10.04 23.81
CA ILE A 547 4.59 8.90 23.63
C ILE A 547 6.05 9.32 23.93
N LEU A 548 6.38 10.59 23.71
CA LEU A 548 7.71 11.16 23.92
C LEU A 548 7.91 11.64 25.36
N ALA A 549 6.90 12.29 25.94
CA ALA A 549 6.93 13.01 27.21
C ALA A 549 7.38 12.19 28.43
N SER A 550 7.98 12.88 29.40
CA SER A 550 8.15 12.35 30.76
C SER A 550 6.82 12.26 31.51
N ASP A 551 6.74 11.45 32.57
CA ASP A 551 5.49 11.23 33.33
C ASP A 551 4.82 12.53 33.82
N ALA A 552 5.63 13.53 34.20
CA ALA A 552 5.13 14.83 34.68
C ALA A 552 4.56 15.70 33.54
N GLU A 553 5.19 15.69 32.36
CA GLU A 553 4.70 16.42 31.18
C GLU A 553 3.48 15.72 30.56
N LYS A 554 3.48 14.39 30.57
CA LYS A 554 2.43 13.53 30.03
C LYS A 554 1.07 13.86 30.64
N GLN A 555 0.99 14.04 31.97
CA GLN A 555 -0.28 14.38 32.63
C GLN A 555 -0.87 15.72 32.14
N ALA A 556 -0.02 16.71 31.84
CA ALA A 556 -0.46 18.00 31.31
C ALA A 556 -0.94 17.89 29.84
N LEU A 557 -0.22 17.12 29.02
CA LEU A 557 -0.63 16.82 27.63
C LEU A 557 -1.95 16.03 27.59
N GLU A 558 -2.09 15.03 28.45
CA GLU A 558 -3.27 14.18 28.60
C GLU A 558 -4.49 15.00 29.02
N THR A 559 -4.34 15.88 30.00
CA THR A 559 -5.40 16.81 30.43
C THR A 559 -5.85 17.72 29.28
N ARG A 560 -4.92 18.27 28.50
CA ARG A 560 -5.25 19.13 27.34
C ARG A 560 -5.93 18.34 26.23
N ALA A 561 -5.45 17.14 25.92
CA ALA A 561 -6.03 16.27 24.89
C ALA A 561 -7.43 15.78 25.27
N LEU A 562 -7.66 15.42 26.54
CA LEU A 562 -8.96 15.06 27.09
C LEU A 562 -9.95 16.23 27.00
N ASN A 563 -9.56 17.42 27.46
CA ASN A 563 -10.41 18.61 27.40
C ASN A 563 -10.84 18.96 25.97
N LEU A 564 -9.91 18.95 25.01
CA LEU A 564 -10.23 19.16 23.59
C LEU A 564 -11.11 18.03 23.03
N SER A 565 -10.86 16.78 23.40
CA SER A 565 -11.69 15.63 22.97
C SER A 565 -13.14 15.75 23.45
N LEU A 566 -13.34 16.23 24.68
CA LEU A 566 -14.68 16.47 25.24
C LEU A 566 -15.35 17.70 24.61
N GLN A 567 -14.63 18.83 24.51
CA GLN A 567 -15.14 20.08 23.93
C GLN A 567 -15.64 19.89 22.51
N TYR A 568 -14.85 19.22 21.66
CA TYR A 568 -15.19 19.01 20.25
C TYR A 568 -15.99 17.73 19.98
N SER A 569 -16.34 16.99 21.05
CA SER A 569 -17.03 15.70 20.98
C SER A 569 -16.33 14.76 20.00
N PHE A 570 -15.09 14.38 20.30
CA PHE A 570 -14.33 13.36 19.58
C PHE A 570 -14.15 12.11 20.45
N VAL A 571 -14.34 10.92 19.87
CA VAL A 571 -13.94 9.64 20.45
C VAL A 571 -12.45 9.40 20.15
N THR A 572 -11.62 9.42 21.18
CA THR A 572 -10.16 9.36 21.11
C THR A 572 -9.65 8.30 22.12
N PRO A 573 -8.33 8.02 22.25
CA PRO A 573 -7.86 7.05 23.25
C PRO A 573 -8.18 7.43 24.71
N LEU A 574 -8.58 8.68 24.97
CA LEU A 574 -8.92 9.23 26.30
C LEU A 574 -10.43 9.35 26.54
N THR A 575 -11.27 9.16 25.51
CA THR A 575 -12.72 9.37 25.56
C THR A 575 -13.49 8.22 24.91
N SER A 576 -14.60 7.83 25.53
CA SER A 576 -15.48 6.78 25.03
C SER A 576 -16.91 7.29 24.91
N MET A 577 -17.67 6.71 23.97
CA MET A 577 -19.06 7.08 23.71
C MET A 577 -20.01 6.05 24.31
N VAL A 578 -20.94 6.49 25.15
CA VAL A 578 -21.96 5.62 25.76
C VAL A 578 -23.34 6.01 25.24
N VAL A 579 -24.08 5.02 24.73
CA VAL A 579 -25.48 5.11 24.37
C VAL A 579 -26.26 4.27 25.36
N THR A 580 -27.31 4.83 25.96
CA THR A 580 -28.16 4.12 26.93
C THR A 580 -29.60 4.13 26.44
N LYS A 581 -30.09 2.96 26.03
CA LYS A 581 -31.51 2.72 25.81
C LYS A 581 -32.08 2.05 27.07
N PRO A 582 -33.03 2.66 27.80
CA PRO A 582 -33.77 1.95 28.84
C PRO A 582 -34.56 0.80 28.22
N GLU A 583 -34.64 -0.33 28.93
CA GLU A 583 -35.35 -1.59 28.61
C GLU A 583 -34.72 -2.54 27.56
N GLY A 584 -34.37 -3.76 28.01
CA GLY A 584 -34.39 -5.00 27.20
C GLY A 584 -33.18 -5.93 27.33
N GLU A 585 -33.25 -6.91 28.25
CA GLU A 585 -32.22 -7.87 28.72
C GLU A 585 -31.07 -8.34 27.80
N GLU A 586 -29.90 -8.50 28.44
CA GLU A 586 -28.74 -9.38 28.16
C GLU A 586 -28.16 -9.54 26.73
N ARG A 587 -27.22 -8.63 26.37
CA ARG A 587 -25.77 -8.89 26.22
C ARG A 587 -25.07 -7.66 25.60
N SER A 588 -23.85 -7.29 26.04
CA SER A 588 -23.09 -6.16 25.46
C SER A 588 -21.59 -6.18 25.80
N GLU A 589 -20.82 -5.38 25.05
CA GLU A 589 -19.38 -5.08 25.19
C GLU A 589 -19.14 -3.56 24.95
N VAL A 590 -17.91 -3.05 25.16
CA VAL A 590 -17.61 -1.59 25.32
C VAL A 590 -17.09 -0.89 24.05
N ALA A 591 -17.58 0.32 23.74
CA ALA A 591 -16.98 1.22 22.75
C ALA A 591 -15.81 2.05 23.29
N GLU A 592 -14.60 1.79 22.79
CA GLU A 592 -13.39 2.61 23.01
C GLU A 592 -12.63 2.80 21.70
N LYS A 593 -11.86 3.88 21.52
CA LYS A 593 -10.90 3.90 20.40
C LYS A 593 -9.79 2.86 20.67
N PRO A 594 -9.56 1.88 19.77
CA PRO A 594 -8.54 0.86 20.00
C PRO A 594 -7.13 1.44 20.04
N VAL A 595 -6.30 0.95 20.96
CA VAL A 595 -4.86 1.18 20.96
C VAL A 595 -4.20 0.03 20.19
N GLU A 596 -3.11 0.27 19.45
CA GLU A 596 -2.33 -0.80 18.81
C GLU A 596 -1.45 -1.57 19.81
N THR A 597 -2.08 -2.19 20.80
CA THR A 597 -1.46 -3.17 21.71
C THR A 597 -1.34 -4.54 21.05
N GLY A 598 -0.24 -5.26 21.32
CA GLY A 598 -0.03 -6.62 20.80
C GLY A 598 -1.13 -7.59 21.24
N GLY A 599 -1.53 -8.49 20.34
CA GLY A 599 -2.68 -9.39 20.53
C GLY A 599 -2.41 -10.51 21.52
N CYS A 600 -2.49 -10.22 22.82
CA CYS A 600 -2.36 -11.20 23.90
C CYS A 600 -3.39 -10.99 25.03
N GLU A 601 -4.64 -10.70 24.67
CA GLU A 601 -5.75 -10.96 25.60
C GLU A 601 -6.06 -12.46 25.58
N SER A 602 -5.90 -13.11 26.74
CA SER A 602 -6.18 -14.52 26.89
C SER A 602 -7.66 -14.75 27.14
N LEU A 603 -8.27 -15.68 26.39
CA LEU A 603 -9.65 -16.10 26.59
C LEU A 603 -9.86 -16.53 28.06
N PRO A 604 -10.87 -15.96 28.77
CA PRO A 604 -11.11 -16.31 30.16
C PRO A 604 -11.56 -17.77 30.28
N LEU A 605 -10.67 -18.63 30.77
CA LEU A 605 -10.93 -20.06 30.97
C LEU A 605 -12.07 -20.27 31.96
N SER A 606 -13.22 -20.69 31.43
CA SER A 606 -14.42 -21.05 32.21
C SER A 606 -14.09 -22.04 33.32
N ARG A 607 -14.24 -21.61 34.58
CA ARG A 607 -14.04 -22.48 35.75
C ARG A 607 -15.11 -23.56 35.81
N PHE A 608 -14.78 -24.76 35.37
CA PHE A 608 -15.60 -25.94 35.64
C PHE A 608 -15.61 -26.25 37.15
N HIS A 609 -16.75 -26.03 37.78
CA HIS A 609 -16.96 -26.37 39.19
C HIS A 609 -17.00 -27.89 39.41
N THR A 610 -16.46 -28.35 40.53
CA THR A 610 -16.30 -29.76 40.85
C THR A 610 -17.50 -30.35 41.60
N MET A 611 -18.12 -31.36 40.99
CA MET A 611 -18.71 -32.52 41.69
C MET A 611 -18.26 -33.79 40.94
N GLY A 612 -17.94 -34.93 41.56
CA GLY A 612 -17.82 -35.19 43.00
C GLY A 612 -18.46 -36.51 43.44
N ASP A 613 -17.84 -37.67 43.15
CA ASP A 613 -18.13 -38.92 43.88
C ASP A 613 -16.93 -39.89 43.94
N ARG A 614 -17.11 -41.03 44.62
CA ARG A 614 -16.10 -41.82 45.33
C ARG A 614 -15.49 -43.00 44.56
N ARG A 615 -14.36 -43.46 45.13
CA ARG A 615 -13.74 -44.83 45.16
C ARG A 615 -12.43 -44.95 44.38
N SER A 616 -11.45 -45.80 44.78
CA SER A 616 -11.08 -46.31 46.12
C SER A 616 -9.77 -47.13 46.05
N ARG A 617 -8.95 -47.08 47.11
CA ARG A 617 -8.09 -48.17 47.63
C ARG A 617 -6.88 -48.71 46.81
N LEU A 618 -5.71 -48.72 47.49
CA LEU A 618 -4.60 -49.73 47.41
C LEU A 618 -3.74 -49.71 46.10
N THR A 619 -2.44 -50.06 46.04
CA THR A 619 -1.41 -50.44 47.05
C THR A 619 0.03 -50.34 46.50
N GLY A 620 1.03 -50.12 47.37
CA GLY A 620 2.47 -50.39 47.11
C GLY A 620 3.22 -49.29 46.31
N GLY A 621 4.56 -49.20 46.34
CA GLY A 621 5.60 -49.95 47.09
C GLY A 621 6.95 -49.19 47.09
N LYS A 622 7.96 -49.61 47.89
CA LYS A 622 9.25 -48.89 48.09
C LYS A 622 10.44 -49.55 47.37
N GLY A 623 11.49 -48.76 47.11
CA GLY A 623 12.89 -49.21 46.85
C GLY A 623 13.39 -48.90 45.43
N ARG A 624 14.55 -48.30 45.10
CA ARG A 624 15.82 -47.86 45.77
C ARG A 624 17.07 -48.70 45.41
N GLU A 625 17.98 -48.06 44.66
CA GLU A 625 19.44 -48.33 44.47
C GLU A 625 19.90 -49.67 43.84
N GLY A 626 20.92 -49.59 42.95
CA GLY A 626 21.63 -50.75 42.37
C GLY A 626 22.49 -50.40 41.14
N ARG A 627 23.69 -50.98 41.00
CA ARG A 627 24.65 -50.69 39.89
C ARG A 627 24.90 -51.90 38.98
N GLY A 628 24.85 -51.66 37.65
CA GLY A 628 25.94 -51.99 36.72
C GLY A 628 26.04 -53.40 36.10
N ASN A 629 26.06 -53.45 34.76
CA ASN A 629 27.17 -54.06 34.00
C ASN A 629 27.14 -53.70 32.49
N GLN A 630 28.29 -53.86 31.83
CA GLN A 630 28.56 -53.76 30.39
C GLN A 630 29.09 -55.16 29.91
N PRO A 631 29.36 -55.50 28.61
CA PRO A 631 30.22 -54.70 27.70
C PRO A 631 30.10 -54.87 26.14
N ARG A 632 30.80 -53.99 25.40
CA ARG A 632 31.42 -54.17 24.04
C ARG A 632 30.48 -54.40 22.82
N GLN A 633 30.80 -54.02 21.57
CA GLN A 633 31.96 -53.36 20.89
C GLN A 633 31.41 -52.61 19.62
N THR A 634 32.10 -51.94 18.68
CA THR A 634 33.51 -51.83 18.23
C THR A 634 33.80 -50.46 17.55
N HIS A 635 35.06 -50.21 17.15
CA HIS A 635 35.62 -49.13 16.30
C HIS A 635 36.63 -49.77 15.30
N PRO A 636 37.40 -49.10 14.38
CA PRO A 636 37.80 -47.68 14.18
C PRO A 636 37.44 -47.11 12.76
N GLN A 637 37.64 -45.83 12.36
CA GLN A 637 38.86 -44.99 12.08
C GLN A 637 39.91 -45.65 11.14
N VAL A 638 40.72 -44.98 10.29
CA VAL A 638 41.36 -43.62 10.27
C VAL A 638 41.72 -43.18 8.82
N GLY A 639 41.79 -41.87 8.48
CA GLY A 639 43.00 -41.29 7.81
C GLY A 639 43.01 -40.66 6.39
N CYS A 640 43.55 -39.42 6.34
CA CYS A 640 44.52 -38.87 5.35
C CYS A 640 44.07 -38.32 3.95
N GLN A 641 45.05 -37.71 3.23
CA GLN A 641 44.92 -36.59 2.27
C GLN A 641 45.69 -36.83 0.91
N PRO A 642 45.83 -35.87 -0.05
CA PRO A 642 46.04 -36.14 -1.49
C PRO A 642 47.52 -36.20 -1.97
N PRO A 643 47.78 -36.29 -3.28
CA PRO A 643 48.66 -35.27 -3.92
C PRO A 643 48.40 -34.91 -5.42
N SER A 644 49.02 -33.79 -5.87
CA SER A 644 49.55 -33.37 -7.22
C SER A 644 49.11 -34.09 -8.52
N GLY A 645 48.96 -33.47 -9.71
CA GLY A 645 49.70 -32.37 -10.41
C GLY A 645 50.08 -32.85 -11.85
N PRO A 646 50.80 -32.13 -12.75
CA PRO A 646 51.27 -30.72 -12.79
C PRO A 646 50.88 -29.96 -14.11
N LEU A 647 51.54 -28.83 -14.41
CA LEU A 647 51.45 -28.02 -15.67
C LEU A 647 52.40 -28.54 -16.78
N PRO A 648 52.27 -28.05 -18.04
CA PRO A 648 53.18 -26.97 -18.48
C PRO A 648 52.52 -25.89 -19.38
N ALA A 649 53.28 -24.83 -19.71
CA ALA A 649 52.94 -23.76 -20.64
C ALA A 649 54.07 -23.57 -21.68
N LEU A 650 53.81 -22.88 -22.81
CA LEU A 650 54.82 -22.29 -23.72
C LEU A 650 54.18 -21.29 -24.73
N THR A 651 54.27 -20.00 -24.39
CA THR A 651 54.77 -18.86 -25.21
C THR A 651 54.71 -18.86 -26.75
N SER A 652 54.20 -17.77 -27.35
CA SER A 652 54.95 -16.93 -28.31
C SER A 652 54.18 -15.65 -28.75
N GLN A 653 54.93 -14.65 -29.23
CA GLN A 653 54.54 -13.36 -29.83
C GLN A 653 55.67 -12.96 -30.81
N PRO A 654 55.52 -11.94 -31.68
CA PRO A 654 54.31 -11.34 -32.28
C PRO A 654 54.41 -11.23 -33.83
N ALA A 655 53.37 -10.71 -34.51
CA ALA A 655 53.48 -10.21 -35.89
C ALA A 655 52.42 -9.13 -36.25
N LEU A 656 52.88 -8.09 -36.95
CA LEU A 656 52.16 -7.06 -37.73
C LEU A 656 53.11 -6.69 -38.89
N PRO A 657 52.67 -6.25 -40.11
CA PRO A 657 51.57 -5.32 -40.40
C PRO A 657 50.58 -5.91 -41.47
N ALA A 658 49.69 -5.21 -42.20
CA ALA A 658 49.56 -3.78 -42.53
C ALA A 658 48.10 -3.32 -42.82
N LEU A 659 47.97 -2.05 -43.24
CA LEU A 659 46.73 -1.29 -43.49
C LEU A 659 45.81 -1.92 -44.55
N GLY A 660 44.51 -1.56 -44.59
CA GLY A 660 43.76 -1.77 -45.84
C GLY A 660 42.30 -1.31 -46.02
N THR A 661 41.47 -1.13 -44.98
CA THR A 661 40.05 -0.78 -45.19
C THR A 661 39.53 0.30 -44.25
N THR A 662 38.75 1.22 -44.79
CA THR A 662 37.86 2.08 -44.00
C THR A 662 36.77 1.22 -43.35
N PRO A 663 36.44 1.41 -42.06
CA PRO A 663 35.26 0.79 -41.48
C PRO A 663 34.03 1.25 -42.27
N ALA A 664 33.25 0.30 -42.78
CA ALA A 664 31.89 0.61 -43.19
C ALA A 664 31.13 1.12 -41.96
N VAL A 665 30.39 2.21 -42.08
CA VAL A 665 29.50 2.68 -41.00
C VAL A 665 28.55 1.53 -40.69
N PRO A 666 28.48 1.03 -39.44
CA PRO A 666 27.57 -0.05 -39.08
C PRO A 666 26.14 0.35 -39.43
N ALA A 667 25.40 -0.56 -40.08
CA ALA A 667 23.97 -0.33 -40.30
C ALA A 667 23.29 -0.12 -38.92
N PRO A 668 22.41 0.89 -38.77
CA PRO A 668 21.81 1.20 -37.49
C PRO A 668 21.05 -0.01 -36.94
N ILE A 669 21.32 -0.35 -35.68
CA ILE A 669 20.75 -1.52 -35.03
C ILE A 669 19.22 -1.35 -34.97
N GLN A 670 18.50 -2.32 -35.51
CA GLN A 670 17.05 -2.24 -35.70
C GLN A 670 16.31 -2.76 -34.47
N ALA A 671 15.21 -2.09 -34.11
CA ALA A 671 14.19 -2.65 -33.23
C ALA A 671 13.29 -3.61 -34.06
N PRO A 672 13.25 -4.93 -33.79
CA PRO A 672 12.40 -5.86 -34.51
C PRO A 672 10.91 -5.58 -34.21
N PRO A 673 9.96 -5.98 -35.08
CA PRO A 673 8.54 -5.72 -34.85
C PRO A 673 7.95 -6.49 -33.65
N VAL A 674 8.54 -7.66 -33.30
CA VAL A 674 8.22 -8.43 -32.09
C VAL A 674 9.47 -9.11 -31.51
N ILE A 675 9.53 -9.25 -30.19
CA ILE A 675 10.50 -10.09 -29.45
C ILE A 675 9.71 -11.13 -28.64
N LEU A 676 10.09 -12.42 -28.75
CA LEU A 676 9.47 -13.53 -28.03
C LEU A 676 10.45 -14.12 -27.00
N THR A 677 10.14 -13.93 -25.72
CA THR A 677 10.82 -14.59 -24.60
C THR A 677 10.21 -16.00 -24.41
N LEU A 678 10.98 -17.06 -24.71
CA LEU A 678 10.49 -18.44 -24.72
C LEU A 678 10.50 -19.07 -23.30
N PRO A 679 9.55 -19.95 -22.94
CA PRO A 679 9.49 -20.54 -21.60
C PRO A 679 10.63 -21.51 -21.29
N GLY A 680 11.19 -21.42 -20.08
CA GLY A 680 11.87 -22.53 -19.41
C GLY A 680 13.34 -22.82 -19.76
N GLN A 681 14.03 -22.02 -20.57
CA GLN A 681 15.48 -22.19 -20.81
C GLN A 681 16.26 -20.87 -20.87
N SER A 682 17.54 -20.92 -20.46
CA SER A 682 18.50 -19.82 -20.54
C SER A 682 19.06 -19.63 -21.96
N VAL A 683 18.18 -19.37 -22.92
CA VAL A 683 18.52 -19.10 -24.32
C VAL A 683 18.13 -17.65 -24.65
N ASN A 684 18.93 -16.99 -25.49
CA ASN A 684 18.62 -15.64 -25.99
C ASN A 684 17.20 -15.58 -26.58
N PRO A 685 16.47 -14.45 -26.45
CA PRO A 685 15.12 -14.32 -26.98
C PRO A 685 15.08 -14.46 -28.51
N LEU A 686 13.89 -14.73 -29.05
CA LEU A 686 13.64 -14.79 -30.48
C LEU A 686 13.23 -13.40 -30.99
N CYS A 687 14.02 -12.81 -31.89
CA CYS A 687 13.62 -11.63 -32.64
C CYS A 687 12.87 -12.08 -33.90
N VAL A 688 11.64 -11.59 -34.10
CA VAL A 688 10.81 -12.00 -35.24
C VAL A 688 10.78 -10.89 -36.27
N ASP A 689 11.34 -11.15 -37.46
CA ASP A 689 11.40 -10.22 -38.58
C ASP A 689 10.36 -10.64 -39.65
N ILE A 690 9.17 -10.01 -39.65
CA ILE A 690 8.11 -10.32 -40.60
C ILE A 690 8.49 -9.79 -41.99
N LYS A 691 8.50 -10.68 -42.99
CA LYS A 691 8.80 -10.39 -44.41
C LYS A 691 7.55 -10.45 -45.27
N HIS A 692 6.62 -11.36 -44.99
CA HIS A 692 5.45 -11.57 -45.85
C HIS A 692 4.14 -11.46 -45.08
N SER A 693 3.29 -10.54 -45.52
CA SER A 693 1.96 -10.26 -44.95
C SER A 693 0.95 -10.09 -46.10
N GLN A 694 -0.22 -10.71 -45.97
CA GLN A 694 -1.33 -10.59 -46.92
C GLN A 694 -2.65 -10.31 -46.17
N GLY A 695 -2.74 -9.10 -45.61
CA GLY A 695 -3.89 -8.64 -44.84
C GLY A 695 -3.71 -8.81 -43.32
N PRO A 696 -4.80 -8.75 -42.53
CA PRO A 696 -4.74 -8.91 -41.08
C PRO A 696 -4.26 -10.31 -40.66
N MET A 697 -3.27 -10.36 -39.78
CA MET A 697 -2.66 -11.58 -39.25
C MET A 697 -3.24 -11.90 -37.86
N ASN A 698 -3.50 -13.18 -37.57
CA ASN A 698 -3.75 -13.65 -36.20
C ASN A 698 -2.39 -13.94 -35.54
N LEU A 699 -1.94 -13.01 -34.72
CA LEU A 699 -0.61 -13.05 -34.10
C LEU A 699 -0.59 -14.02 -32.92
N LEU A 700 -1.60 -13.94 -32.04
CA LEU A 700 -1.75 -14.78 -30.85
C LEU A 700 -3.22 -15.12 -30.63
N SER A 701 -3.50 -16.35 -30.21
CA SER A 701 -4.82 -16.76 -29.73
C SER A 701 -4.64 -17.79 -28.62
N ASP A 702 -5.04 -17.44 -27.39
CA ASP A 702 -5.11 -18.33 -26.24
C ASP A 702 -6.59 -18.47 -25.83
N PRO A 703 -7.26 -19.59 -26.17
CA PRO A 703 -8.68 -19.75 -25.94
C PRO A 703 -9.01 -19.93 -24.45
N ASP A 704 -8.11 -20.52 -23.67
CA ASP A 704 -8.32 -20.80 -22.23
C ASP A 704 -8.19 -19.51 -21.42
N GLN A 705 -7.17 -18.70 -21.71
CA GLN A 705 -7.00 -17.37 -21.12
C GLN A 705 -8.00 -16.35 -21.70
N GLY A 706 -8.65 -16.68 -22.82
CA GLY A 706 -9.63 -15.83 -23.51
C GLY A 706 -8.99 -14.58 -24.12
N VAL A 707 -7.80 -14.72 -24.70
CA VAL A 707 -6.97 -13.63 -25.24
C VAL A 707 -6.73 -13.85 -26.74
N GLU A 708 -6.90 -12.80 -27.55
CA GLU A 708 -6.72 -12.87 -29.00
C GLU A 708 -6.07 -11.56 -29.50
N VAL A 709 -4.96 -11.66 -30.24
CA VAL A 709 -4.20 -10.52 -30.77
C VAL A 709 -4.14 -10.64 -32.28
N THR A 710 -4.68 -9.63 -32.96
CA THR A 710 -4.58 -9.49 -34.43
C THR A 710 -3.83 -8.21 -34.77
N GLY A 711 -3.28 -8.13 -35.98
CA GLY A 711 -2.62 -6.91 -36.44
C GLY A 711 -2.38 -6.92 -37.94
N GLN A 712 -2.19 -5.73 -38.51
CA GLN A 712 -1.88 -5.56 -39.93
C GLN A 712 -0.46 -5.02 -40.08
N TYR A 713 0.41 -5.83 -40.69
CA TYR A 713 1.81 -5.50 -40.90
C TYR A 713 2.04 -4.97 -42.31
N GLU A 714 2.73 -3.84 -42.41
CA GLU A 714 3.13 -3.19 -43.67
C GLU A 714 4.57 -3.55 -44.02
N THR A 715 4.76 -4.60 -44.83
CA THR A 715 6.10 -5.08 -45.26
C THR A 715 7.01 -3.98 -45.80
N GLU A 716 6.47 -3.04 -46.58
CA GLU A 716 7.25 -1.93 -47.17
C GLU A 716 7.82 -0.94 -46.15
N LYS A 717 7.20 -0.83 -44.96
CA LYS A 717 7.61 0.09 -43.88
C LYS A 717 8.15 -0.64 -42.64
N ALA A 718 8.15 -1.98 -42.64
CA ALA A 718 8.57 -2.84 -41.54
C ALA A 718 7.91 -2.57 -40.17
N GLN A 719 6.62 -2.19 -40.17
CA GLN A 719 5.84 -1.83 -38.98
C GLN A 719 4.42 -2.42 -38.99
N PHE A 720 3.78 -2.48 -37.82
CA PHE A 720 2.33 -2.65 -37.74
C PHE A 720 1.62 -1.30 -37.95
N SER A 721 0.65 -1.25 -38.87
CA SER A 721 -0.22 -0.07 -39.04
C SER A 721 -1.33 -0.03 -37.98
N TRP A 722 -1.75 -1.19 -37.49
CA TRP A 722 -2.52 -1.34 -36.25
C TRP A 722 -2.31 -2.73 -35.63
N ILE A 723 -2.50 -2.80 -34.31
CA ILE A 723 -2.60 -4.04 -33.53
C ILE A 723 -3.89 -3.95 -32.71
N GLU A 724 -4.64 -5.04 -32.61
CA GLU A 724 -5.88 -5.13 -31.84
C GLU A 724 -5.82 -6.32 -30.88
N VAL A 725 -5.88 -6.02 -29.59
CA VAL A 725 -5.86 -6.98 -28.48
C VAL A 725 -7.28 -7.13 -27.93
N THR A 726 -7.84 -8.32 -28.03
CA THR A 726 -9.18 -8.67 -27.55
C THR A 726 -9.11 -9.63 -26.37
N PHE A 727 -9.69 -9.22 -25.25
CA PHE A 727 -10.00 -10.08 -24.11
C PHE A 727 -11.49 -10.43 -24.15
N LYS A 728 -11.79 -11.72 -23.97
CA LYS A 728 -13.16 -12.26 -23.96
C LYS A 728 -13.79 -12.24 -22.57
N ASN A 729 -12.96 -12.29 -21.53
CA ASN A 729 -13.35 -12.07 -20.13
C ASN A 729 -12.20 -11.37 -19.37
N PRO A 730 -12.35 -10.10 -18.93
CA PRO A 730 -13.46 -9.19 -19.23
C PRO A 730 -13.58 -8.89 -20.74
N GLN A 731 -14.75 -8.44 -21.22
CA GLN A 731 -14.92 -8.03 -22.61
C GLN A 731 -14.25 -6.67 -22.86
N LEU A 732 -13.05 -6.69 -23.43
CA LEU A 732 -12.26 -5.51 -23.79
C LEU A 732 -11.60 -5.72 -25.16
N GLN A 733 -11.64 -4.70 -26.01
CA GLN A 733 -10.92 -4.68 -27.29
C GLN A 733 -10.10 -3.39 -27.36
N VAL A 734 -8.78 -3.52 -27.46
CA VAL A 734 -7.82 -2.40 -27.46
C VAL A 734 -7.14 -2.37 -28.81
N ARG A 735 -7.49 -1.38 -29.64
CA ARG A 735 -6.92 -1.17 -30.97
C ARG A 735 -5.93 -0.02 -30.95
N ALA A 736 -4.65 -0.34 -31.07
CA ALA A 736 -3.56 0.61 -31.17
C ALA A 736 -3.21 0.90 -32.64
N SER A 737 -2.89 2.16 -32.93
CA SER A 737 -2.26 2.65 -34.17
C SER A 737 -1.07 3.54 -33.80
N PRO A 738 -0.14 3.87 -34.70
CA PRO A 738 0.95 4.80 -34.39
C PRO A 738 0.49 6.20 -33.89
N GLU A 739 -0.72 6.64 -34.26
CA GLU A 739 -1.25 7.95 -33.85
C GLU A 739 -1.93 7.94 -32.48
N HIS A 740 -2.74 6.91 -32.20
CA HIS A 740 -3.62 6.85 -31.03
C HIS A 740 -4.07 5.43 -30.70
N VAL A 741 -4.60 5.25 -29.49
CA VAL A 741 -5.18 4.00 -28.97
C VAL A 741 -6.69 4.17 -28.82
N VAL A 742 -7.47 3.25 -29.39
CA VAL A 742 -8.92 3.15 -29.16
C VAL A 742 -9.20 1.96 -28.25
N VAL A 743 -9.86 2.21 -27.12
CA VAL A 743 -10.30 1.21 -26.16
C VAL A 743 -11.82 1.06 -26.28
N THR A 744 -12.27 -0.11 -26.71
CA THR A 744 -13.67 -0.49 -26.80
C THR A 744 -14.02 -1.38 -25.61
N ARG A 745 -14.88 -0.88 -24.69
CA ARG A 745 -15.39 -1.61 -23.53
C ARG A 745 -16.91 -1.53 -23.51
N ASN A 746 -17.59 -2.68 -23.42
CA ASN A 746 -19.07 -2.76 -23.41
C ASN A 746 -19.75 -1.96 -24.55
N ARG A 747 -19.16 -1.96 -25.75
CA ARG A 747 -19.57 -1.17 -26.94
C ARG A 747 -19.48 0.37 -26.80
N ARG A 748 -18.81 0.90 -25.78
CA ARG A 748 -18.39 2.32 -25.69
C ARG A 748 -16.91 2.40 -26.11
N ASN A 749 -16.58 3.38 -26.95
CA ASN A 749 -15.22 3.58 -27.47
C ASN A 749 -14.61 4.83 -26.84
N SER A 750 -13.41 4.71 -26.27
CA SER A 750 -12.59 5.81 -25.75
C SER A 750 -11.28 5.90 -26.54
N ALA A 751 -10.91 7.09 -27.01
CA ALA A 751 -9.65 7.31 -27.72
C ALA A 751 -8.65 8.08 -26.83
N TYR A 752 -7.41 7.62 -26.81
CA TYR A 752 -6.30 8.16 -26.00
C TYR A 752 -5.09 8.43 -26.91
N LYS A 753 -4.33 9.49 -26.63
CA LYS A 753 -3.08 9.75 -27.35
C LYS A 753 -1.92 9.09 -26.63
N TRP A 754 -0.92 8.65 -27.39
CA TRP A 754 0.32 8.14 -26.82
C TRP A 754 1.02 9.18 -25.93
N LYS A 755 1.76 8.70 -24.93
CA LYS A 755 2.54 9.50 -23.96
C LYS A 755 1.69 10.36 -23.00
N GLU A 756 0.36 10.33 -23.11
CA GLU A 756 -0.56 10.68 -22.03
C GLU A 756 -0.59 9.52 -21.01
N THR A 757 -0.63 9.84 -19.70
CA THR A 757 -0.71 8.79 -18.67
C THR A 757 -2.11 8.21 -18.62
N LEU A 758 -2.25 6.91 -18.90
CA LEU A 758 -3.50 6.15 -18.80
C LEU A 758 -3.39 5.15 -17.66
N PHE A 759 -4.35 5.14 -16.76
CA PHE A 759 -4.51 4.06 -15.78
C PHE A 759 -5.97 3.62 -15.79
N SER A 760 -6.20 2.33 -16.01
CA SER A 760 -7.54 1.77 -16.18
C SER A 760 -7.59 0.32 -15.68
N VAL A 761 -7.93 0.15 -14.41
CA VAL A 761 -8.16 -1.17 -13.81
C VAL A 761 -9.56 -1.66 -14.19
N THR A 762 -9.62 -2.88 -14.73
CA THR A 762 -10.84 -3.65 -14.96
C THR A 762 -10.73 -4.94 -14.14
N PRO A 763 -11.81 -5.52 -13.58
CA PRO A 763 -11.73 -6.80 -12.89
C PRO A 763 -11.05 -7.87 -13.76
N GLY A 764 -9.91 -8.39 -13.31
CA GLY A 764 -9.08 -9.35 -14.02
C GLY A 764 -8.17 -8.81 -15.13
N LEU A 765 -8.09 -7.49 -15.35
CA LEU A 765 -7.20 -6.88 -16.36
C LEU A 765 -6.88 -5.41 -16.06
N ASN A 766 -5.60 -5.11 -15.84
CA ASN A 766 -5.06 -3.76 -15.72
C ASN A 766 -4.58 -3.25 -17.08
N MET A 767 -4.87 -1.98 -17.36
CA MET A 767 -4.35 -1.27 -18.54
C MET A 767 -3.62 -0.01 -18.11
N THR A 768 -2.34 0.11 -18.43
CA THR A 768 -1.48 1.22 -17.99
C THR A 768 -0.65 1.76 -19.15
N MET A 769 -0.70 3.07 -19.43
CA MET A 769 0.18 3.76 -20.37
C MET A 769 1.02 4.79 -19.63
N ASP A 770 2.33 4.74 -19.81
CA ASP A 770 3.26 5.69 -19.20
C ASP A 770 3.52 6.93 -20.08
N LYS A 771 4.42 7.81 -19.60
CA LYS A 771 4.84 9.02 -20.33
C LYS A 771 5.87 8.77 -21.44
N ALA A 772 6.43 7.55 -21.54
CA ALA A 772 7.21 7.11 -22.69
C ALA A 772 6.30 6.61 -23.85
N GLY A 773 5.06 6.25 -23.53
CA GLY A 773 4.06 5.72 -24.46
C GLY A 773 3.93 4.20 -24.42
N LEU A 774 4.55 3.52 -23.45
CA LEU A 774 4.41 2.08 -23.28
C LEU A 774 3.05 1.75 -22.66
N LEU A 775 2.15 1.16 -23.47
CA LEU A 775 0.86 0.67 -23.03
C LEU A 775 0.96 -0.82 -22.66
N LEU A 776 0.74 -1.17 -21.40
CA LEU A 776 0.69 -2.55 -20.91
C LEU A 776 -0.76 -2.97 -20.60
N LEU A 777 -1.08 -4.21 -20.95
CA LEU A 777 -2.34 -4.92 -20.68
C LEU A 777 -1.99 -6.17 -19.86
N SER A 778 -2.04 -6.05 -18.53
CA SER A 778 -1.52 -7.04 -17.58
C SER A 778 -2.62 -7.63 -16.69
N SER A 779 -2.43 -8.87 -16.24
CA SER A 779 -3.39 -9.58 -15.39
C SER A 779 -2.64 -10.46 -14.38
N PRO A 780 -3.18 -10.76 -13.18
CA PRO A 780 -2.51 -11.65 -12.23
C PRO A 780 -2.24 -13.05 -12.79
N ASP A 781 -3.18 -13.60 -13.57
CA ASP A 781 -3.21 -15.00 -13.97
C ASP A 781 -2.98 -15.24 -15.48
N LYS A 782 -2.71 -14.16 -16.25
CA LYS A 782 -2.54 -14.21 -17.72
C LYS A 782 -1.22 -13.59 -18.16
N VAL A 783 -0.86 -13.84 -19.42
CA VAL A 783 0.21 -13.13 -20.13
C VAL A 783 -0.04 -11.61 -20.13
N THR A 784 1.02 -10.82 -20.00
CA THR A 784 0.97 -9.36 -20.14
C THR A 784 1.34 -8.96 -21.56
N ILE A 785 0.44 -8.23 -22.24
CA ILE A 785 0.66 -7.74 -23.61
C ILE A 785 1.02 -6.27 -23.57
N GLY A 786 2.15 -5.89 -24.17
CA GLY A 786 2.57 -4.50 -24.32
C GLY A 786 2.47 -4.00 -25.76
N LEU A 787 2.19 -2.71 -25.92
CA LEU A 787 2.09 -2.00 -27.20
C LEU A 787 2.86 -0.68 -27.08
N LEU A 788 3.74 -0.40 -28.02
CA LEU A 788 4.65 0.76 -27.96
C LEU A 788 4.81 1.42 -29.34
N PRO A 789 4.53 2.72 -29.51
CA PRO A 789 4.96 3.47 -30.69
C PRO A 789 6.47 3.71 -30.61
N TRP A 790 7.19 3.34 -31.67
CA TRP A 790 8.64 3.49 -31.72
C TRP A 790 9.04 4.65 -32.64
N ASP A 791 9.74 5.65 -32.07
CA ASP A 791 10.26 6.82 -32.79
C ASP A 791 11.75 6.64 -33.19
N GLY A 792 12.30 5.43 -33.07
CA GLY A 792 13.69 5.11 -33.36
C GLY A 792 13.91 4.48 -34.76
N PRO A 793 15.12 3.98 -35.06
CA PRO A 793 15.43 3.37 -36.36
C PRO A 793 14.46 2.24 -36.74
N GLY A 794 13.69 2.47 -37.81
CA GLY A 794 12.53 1.67 -38.18
C GLY A 794 11.30 2.07 -37.35
N GLU A 795 10.77 3.27 -37.58
CA GLU A 795 9.62 3.82 -36.86
C GLU A 795 8.39 2.90 -36.90
N GLY A 796 7.49 3.00 -35.92
CA GLY A 796 6.17 2.36 -35.95
C GLY A 796 5.80 1.50 -34.74
N LEU A 797 4.57 0.98 -34.73
CA LEU A 797 4.00 0.26 -33.59
C LEU A 797 4.67 -1.11 -33.37
N ARG A 798 5.00 -1.43 -32.11
CA ARG A 798 5.64 -2.68 -31.66
C ARG A 798 4.74 -3.49 -30.72
N LEU A 799 4.92 -4.81 -30.73
CA LEU A 799 4.27 -5.76 -29.82
C LEU A 799 5.29 -6.32 -28.81
N LEU A 800 4.93 -6.30 -27.53
CA LEU A 800 5.70 -6.86 -26.43
C LEU A 800 4.89 -7.97 -25.75
N LEU A 801 5.56 -8.99 -25.22
CA LEU A 801 4.96 -10.04 -24.41
C LEU A 801 5.79 -10.26 -23.14
N ARG A 802 5.18 -10.07 -21.98
CA ARG A 802 5.75 -10.38 -20.65
C ARG A 802 4.90 -11.47 -19.97
N ASP A 803 5.46 -12.13 -18.96
CA ASP A 803 4.79 -13.23 -18.22
C ASP A 803 4.35 -14.39 -19.16
N THR A 804 5.21 -14.73 -20.13
CA THR A 804 4.93 -15.70 -21.20
C THR A 804 4.92 -17.16 -20.73
N ASP A 805 5.34 -17.42 -19.49
CA ASP A 805 5.14 -18.67 -18.75
C ASP A 805 3.67 -18.95 -18.40
N ARG A 806 2.78 -17.94 -18.50
CA ARG A 806 1.34 -18.04 -18.19
C ARG A 806 0.44 -18.37 -19.38
N PHE A 807 1.01 -18.58 -20.57
CA PHE A 807 0.25 -19.10 -21.71
C PHE A 807 -0.27 -20.52 -21.44
N SER A 808 -1.47 -20.83 -21.92
CA SER A 808 -2.05 -22.17 -21.81
C SER A 808 -1.35 -23.18 -22.74
N SER A 809 -1.63 -24.48 -22.55
CA SER A 809 -1.25 -25.53 -23.51
C SER A 809 -1.95 -25.42 -24.87
N HIS A 810 -2.84 -24.43 -25.06
CA HIS A 810 -3.62 -24.22 -26.28
C HIS A 810 -3.33 -22.88 -26.97
N VAL A 811 -2.30 -22.12 -26.54
CA VAL A 811 -1.89 -20.92 -27.28
C VAL A 811 -1.43 -21.26 -28.71
N GLY A 812 -1.93 -20.48 -29.67
CA GLY A 812 -1.64 -20.60 -31.10
C GLY A 812 -1.66 -19.23 -31.80
N GLY A 813 -1.75 -19.25 -33.14
CA GLY A 813 -1.51 -18.08 -33.98
C GLY A 813 -0.05 -18.00 -34.45
N THR A 814 0.25 -17.04 -35.33
CA THR A 814 1.55 -16.91 -36.03
C THR A 814 2.75 -16.80 -35.09
N LEU A 815 2.58 -16.19 -33.92
CA LEU A 815 3.59 -16.10 -32.85
C LEU A 815 3.34 -17.15 -31.76
N GLY A 816 2.08 -17.48 -31.46
CA GLY A 816 1.71 -18.40 -30.39
C GLY A 816 2.25 -19.82 -30.57
N GLN A 817 2.45 -20.27 -31.81
CA GLN A 817 3.11 -21.55 -32.11
C GLN A 817 4.48 -21.70 -31.43
N PHE A 818 5.24 -20.61 -31.25
CA PHE A 818 6.58 -20.63 -30.62
C PHE A 818 6.54 -20.87 -29.11
N TYR A 819 5.35 -20.93 -28.50
CA TYR A 819 5.18 -21.31 -27.09
C TYR A 819 4.84 -22.80 -26.91
N GLN A 820 4.68 -23.56 -28.01
CA GLN A 820 4.32 -24.97 -28.00
C GLN A 820 5.41 -25.87 -28.61
N GLY A 821 6.21 -26.51 -27.74
CA GLY A 821 7.07 -27.64 -28.12
C GLY A 821 8.22 -27.30 -29.08
N VAL A 822 8.88 -26.15 -28.87
CA VAL A 822 10.03 -25.71 -29.68
C VAL A 822 11.21 -26.68 -29.57
N LEU A 823 11.74 -27.13 -30.71
CA LEU A 823 12.94 -27.97 -30.78
C LEU A 823 14.05 -27.24 -31.54
N TRP A 824 15.22 -27.12 -30.92
CA TRP A 824 16.42 -26.58 -31.55
C TRP A 824 17.23 -27.70 -32.21
N GLY A 825 17.50 -27.55 -33.51
CA GLY A 825 18.48 -28.38 -34.22
C GLY A 825 19.92 -28.09 -33.79
N PRO A 826 20.88 -28.94 -34.20
CA PRO A 826 22.29 -28.72 -33.94
C PRO A 826 22.81 -27.44 -34.62
N PRO A 827 23.94 -26.87 -34.17
CA PRO A 827 24.58 -25.72 -34.81
C PRO A 827 24.87 -25.99 -36.29
N ALA A 828 24.37 -25.11 -37.16
CA ALA A 828 24.60 -25.15 -38.61
C ALA A 828 25.90 -24.43 -39.02
N ALA A 829 26.57 -23.77 -38.06
CA ALA A 829 27.84 -23.09 -38.22
C ALA A 829 28.75 -23.35 -37.00
N ALA A 830 30.07 -23.37 -37.20
CA ALA A 830 31.04 -23.76 -36.17
C ALA A 830 31.22 -22.72 -35.04
N ASP A 831 30.70 -21.51 -35.22
CA ASP A 831 30.65 -20.41 -34.26
C ASP A 831 29.30 -20.32 -33.51
N ASP A 832 28.38 -21.25 -33.77
CA ASP A 832 27.00 -21.24 -33.26
C ASP A 832 26.22 -19.96 -33.63
N SER A 833 26.54 -19.33 -34.77
CA SER A 833 25.80 -18.17 -35.30
C SER A 833 24.45 -18.53 -35.93
N ARG A 834 24.23 -19.80 -36.31
CA ARG A 834 23.03 -20.24 -37.04
C ARG A 834 22.56 -21.62 -36.57
N ARG A 835 21.26 -21.79 -36.41
CA ARG A 835 20.57 -23.05 -36.05
C ARG A 835 19.28 -23.23 -36.85
N THR A 836 18.77 -24.46 -36.90
CA THR A 836 17.39 -24.74 -37.30
C THR A 836 16.48 -24.73 -36.07
N LEU A 837 15.29 -24.18 -36.21
CA LEU A 837 14.27 -24.06 -35.17
C LEU A 837 12.98 -24.74 -35.63
N SER A 838 12.68 -25.92 -35.10
CA SER A 838 11.53 -26.74 -35.49
C SER A 838 10.35 -26.47 -34.56
N VAL A 839 9.22 -26.04 -35.10
CA VAL A 839 8.02 -25.63 -34.35
C VAL A 839 6.77 -26.16 -35.08
N GLN A 840 5.95 -26.95 -34.38
CA GLN A 840 4.72 -27.58 -34.91
C GLN A 840 4.88 -28.26 -36.29
N GLY A 841 6.06 -28.84 -36.56
CA GLY A 841 6.36 -29.51 -37.83
C GLY A 841 6.82 -28.59 -38.97
N ARG A 842 7.16 -27.33 -38.69
CA ARG A 842 7.82 -26.39 -39.62
C ARG A 842 9.22 -26.04 -39.12
N ASP A 843 10.17 -25.99 -40.05
CA ASP A 843 11.56 -25.64 -39.77
C ASP A 843 11.84 -24.19 -40.18
N TYR A 844 12.28 -23.38 -39.21
CA TYR A 844 12.70 -21.99 -39.42
C TYR A 844 14.24 -21.88 -39.31
N SER A 845 14.85 -21.00 -40.09
CA SER A 845 16.27 -20.68 -39.97
C SER A 845 16.46 -19.58 -38.92
N ALA A 846 17.09 -19.90 -37.79
CA ALA A 846 17.44 -18.94 -36.75
C ALA A 846 18.89 -18.48 -36.88
N THR A 847 19.11 -17.17 -36.95
CA THR A 847 20.46 -16.56 -37.07
C THR A 847 20.67 -15.57 -35.93
N ARG A 848 21.79 -15.67 -35.21
CA ARG A 848 22.09 -14.83 -34.05
C ARG A 848 22.56 -13.43 -34.50
N LEU A 849 21.82 -12.39 -34.12
CA LEU A 849 22.09 -10.99 -34.49
C LEU A 849 22.08 -10.08 -33.25
N LEU A 850 22.56 -8.85 -33.43
CA LEU A 850 22.32 -7.74 -32.50
C LEU A 850 21.08 -6.94 -32.97
N LYS A 851 20.19 -6.64 -32.03
CA LYS A 851 18.92 -5.91 -32.22
C LYS A 851 18.66 -5.02 -31.00
N LEU A 852 17.75 -4.06 -31.10
CA LEU A 852 17.30 -3.27 -29.95
C LEU A 852 16.15 -3.96 -29.22
N ASP A 853 16.31 -4.18 -27.92
CA ASP A 853 15.25 -4.58 -27.00
C ASP A 853 14.53 -3.36 -26.45
N TYR A 854 13.21 -3.35 -26.62
CA TYR A 854 12.30 -2.31 -26.16
C TYR A 854 11.31 -2.85 -25.11
N GLN A 855 11.57 -4.03 -24.52
CA GLN A 855 10.69 -4.62 -23.51
C GLN A 855 10.46 -3.68 -22.32
N GLU A 856 11.48 -2.93 -21.89
CA GLU A 856 11.40 -1.88 -20.86
C GLU A 856 11.18 -0.45 -21.42
N GLY A 857 10.68 -0.32 -22.65
CA GLY A 857 10.33 0.96 -23.27
C GLY A 857 11.45 1.58 -24.13
N SER A 858 11.55 2.91 -24.09
CA SER A 858 12.48 3.70 -24.92
C SER A 858 13.32 4.65 -24.06
N PRO A 859 14.65 4.78 -24.29
CA PRO A 859 15.43 4.13 -25.35
C PRO A 859 15.72 2.65 -25.06
N GLY A 860 15.58 1.82 -26.09
CA GLY A 860 15.84 0.39 -26.01
C GLY A 860 17.34 0.04 -25.90
N THR A 861 17.64 -1.13 -25.35
CA THR A 861 19.00 -1.62 -25.10
C THR A 861 19.49 -2.58 -26.18
N GLU A 862 20.79 -2.72 -26.39
CA GLU A 862 21.33 -3.69 -27.35
C GLU A 862 21.27 -5.11 -26.78
N ILE A 863 20.58 -6.02 -27.47
CA ILE A 863 20.53 -7.46 -27.15
C ILE A 863 21.09 -8.31 -28.28
N SER A 864 21.69 -9.44 -27.92
CA SER A 864 21.93 -10.54 -28.85
C SER A 864 20.73 -11.49 -28.82
N CYS A 865 20.05 -11.64 -29.95
CA CYS A 865 18.86 -12.48 -30.09
C CYS A 865 18.97 -13.40 -31.31
N TRP A 866 18.12 -14.42 -31.37
CA TRP A 866 17.96 -15.25 -32.55
C TRP A 866 16.93 -14.61 -33.49
N SER A 867 17.35 -14.04 -34.62
CA SER A 867 16.43 -13.58 -35.66
C SER A 867 15.86 -14.77 -36.42
N VAL A 868 14.53 -14.79 -36.55
CA VAL A 868 13.76 -15.69 -37.41
C VAL A 868 12.85 -14.85 -38.31
N GLU A 869 12.78 -15.21 -39.59
CA GLU A 869 11.95 -14.54 -40.59
C GLU A 869 10.61 -15.28 -40.78
N LEU A 870 9.52 -14.52 -40.94
CA LEU A 870 8.13 -15.02 -41.13
C LEU A 870 7.47 -14.45 -42.41
#